data_AF-A0A7X7KQR7-F1
#
_entry.id   AF-A0A7X7KQR7-F1
#
_cell.length_a   1.000
_cell.length_b   1.000
_cell.length_c   1.000
_cell.angle_alpha   90.00
_cell.angle_beta   90.00
_cell.angle_gamma   90.00
#
_symmetry.space_group_name_H-M   'P 1'
#
loop_
_entity.id
_entity.type
_entity.pdbx_description
1 polymer ?
#
loop_
_entity_poly.entity_id
_entity_poly.type
_entity_poly.pdbx_seq_one_letter_code
_entity_poly.pdbx_strand_id
1 'polypeptide(L)'
;MSRIDGATSRFGQRLRRGLLMLLALGSAGWLSAADGDADGLPDDVETALGTDPAVGEVFTTLLERAVPARVQDKARGITAVAMANAGGNRFVWRLTFAADYPKTNSNLVFYLDADNNPATGRQGHGCEAMLIINDGAGSTNGFNPDGSSRPAEAPRAAVVGPHLYISADIDLLQQDGQSVLRFMALSETWTPHQGVDNVPYTIAKGPAVSTRPKVKLDSDITVSVGVLRTFGPRTIDPIVADPSNHRLRVFDCTLEGFRFVPSEYRADNVIRTGLPARIVGTAPAAGSFHVGVVMHDAAGREVMALAVNDRRVGVAVADWDDNNQHLFVTAEPVAVQAGDRIELRALNSDGLCRVEDLVLLRQPPAARQAPCQILHLAATADRLTWITTWPAACTVELADGRTITESEPWNNHRVAIPGLQPGQAVRCRVTATARDGSAVHSDWLDYTWQAPAEPPTTTAGKVRLQVTPPAGVALRDWPVTGGVPFPRGVLGSTASLHLRDAAGALQPLQASVSSRWQDGSVKWALIDFRHSGPAATYDLAYGPTPAPAGSRPAAPSATPATTLGRLQLTDAAGKDFTAEVQAGTLETNGALRLEHAGSGSLVNPDGSRCFAYEASLQRYPGTPWTRALLTIVNDADAAEFTTVESLRWELPATAPAAAFVRQHRDDQYQSSSGDGRRWSGPLGAVMVRDFWQNYPLDLEVGPQGSAVWLWPRLRQDEVDWANGTVDEHRLFYWFEPIPARQAGGYKLRQGMTKTYEVWLGADGATPPYDRPLMPVCTPQWYADSMVFGEL
;
A
#
# COMPACT_ATOMS: atom_id res chain seq x y z
N MET A 1 -0.62 -29.24 -62.95
CA MET A 1 -1.19 -28.89 -64.28
C MET A 1 -1.36 -27.38 -64.33
N SER A 2 -0.65 -26.71 -65.27
CA SER A 2 -0.82 -25.34 -65.83
C SER A 2 -1.04 -24.17 -64.84
N ARG A 3 -0.18 -23.15 -64.61
CA ARG A 3 0.56 -22.18 -65.47
C ARG A 3 -0.24 -21.50 -66.59
N ILE A 4 0.05 -20.20 -66.76
CA ILE A 4 -0.17 -19.22 -67.86
C ILE A 4 -0.94 -18.00 -67.30
N ASP A 5 -0.30 -16.88 -66.95
CA ASP A 5 0.35 -15.82 -67.76
C ASP A 5 -0.62 -14.84 -68.45
N GLY A 6 -0.46 -13.55 -68.13
CA GLY A 6 -0.06 -12.55 -69.12
C GLY A 6 -1.13 -11.85 -69.99
N ALA A 7 -1.32 -10.57 -69.66
CA ALA A 7 -1.14 -9.43 -70.57
C ALA A 7 -2.32 -8.86 -71.42
N THR A 8 -2.48 -7.52 -71.25
CA THR A 8 -2.59 -6.47 -72.29
C THR A 8 -3.90 -6.19 -73.07
N SER A 9 -4.55 -5.08 -72.67
CA SER A 9 -4.61 -3.79 -73.39
C SER A 9 -5.85 -3.31 -74.18
N ARG A 10 -6.12 -2.00 -73.97
CA ARG A 10 -6.60 -0.92 -74.87
C ARG A 10 -8.11 -0.72 -75.14
N PHE A 11 -8.58 0.50 -74.81
CA PHE A 11 -9.23 1.55 -75.65
C PHE A 11 -10.13 2.43 -74.75
N GLY A 12 -10.18 3.77 -74.73
CA GLY A 12 -9.53 4.92 -75.39
C GLY A 12 -9.93 6.21 -74.60
N GLN A 13 -9.05 7.20 -74.38
CA GLN A 13 -8.91 8.48 -75.14
C GLN A 13 -10.19 9.36 -75.14
N ARG A 14 -10.28 10.66 -74.77
CA ARG A 14 -9.43 11.88 -74.73
C ARG A 14 -10.16 12.91 -73.82
N LEU A 15 -9.55 13.92 -73.16
CA LEU A 15 -8.93 15.11 -73.77
C LEU A 15 -8.00 15.84 -72.78
N ARG A 16 -6.86 16.28 -73.31
CA ARG A 16 -5.82 17.13 -72.72
C ARG A 16 -6.03 18.61 -73.11
N ARG A 17 -5.53 19.54 -72.27
CA ARG A 17 -4.59 20.65 -72.58
C ARG A 17 -4.55 21.59 -71.35
N GLY A 18 -3.41 22.08 -70.86
CA GLY A 18 -2.06 22.11 -71.38
C GLY A 18 -1.03 22.41 -70.29
N LEU A 19 0.20 22.00 -70.60
CA LEU A 19 1.43 21.89 -69.83
C LEU A 19 2.24 23.19 -69.89
N LEU A 20 2.96 23.54 -68.82
CA LEU A 20 4.31 24.11 -68.93
C LEU A 20 5.12 23.84 -67.65
N MET A 21 6.10 22.96 -67.80
CA MET A 21 7.22 22.75 -66.88
C MET A 21 8.17 23.95 -66.91
N LEU A 22 8.71 24.34 -65.76
CA LEU A 22 10.13 24.68 -65.65
C LEU A 22 10.60 24.46 -64.21
N LEU A 23 11.63 23.62 -64.10
CA LEU A 23 12.43 23.38 -62.90
C LEU A 23 13.08 24.68 -62.42
N ALA A 24 12.89 25.00 -61.15
CA ALA A 24 13.85 25.78 -60.36
C ALA A 24 13.95 25.15 -58.96
N LEU A 25 15.08 24.52 -58.69
CA LEU A 25 15.58 24.27 -57.35
C LEU A 25 15.68 25.61 -56.61
N GLY A 26 14.96 25.73 -55.50
CA GLY A 26 15.02 26.90 -54.61
C GLY A 26 14.42 26.55 -53.26
N SER A 27 15.29 26.19 -52.32
CA SER A 27 15.13 26.28 -50.85
C SER A 27 13.74 25.98 -50.27
N ALA A 28 13.55 24.76 -49.79
CA ALA A 28 12.63 24.51 -48.69
C ALA A 28 13.11 25.32 -47.48
N GLY A 29 12.47 26.48 -47.27
CA GLY A 29 12.60 27.23 -46.03
C GLY A 29 12.06 26.35 -44.90
N TRP A 30 12.89 26.12 -43.91
CA TRP A 30 12.49 25.55 -42.64
C TRP A 30 11.43 26.50 -42.06
N LEU A 31 10.21 26.02 -41.82
CA LEU A 31 9.26 26.73 -40.96
C LEU A 31 9.93 26.81 -39.58
N SER A 32 10.39 27.99 -39.17
CA SER A 32 10.78 28.18 -37.76
C SER A 32 9.53 28.02 -36.91
N ALA A 33 9.67 27.44 -35.72
CA ALA A 33 8.64 27.55 -34.69
C ALA A 33 8.33 29.04 -34.45
N ALA A 34 7.08 29.36 -34.11
CA ALA A 34 6.73 30.70 -33.70
C ALA A 34 7.49 31.05 -32.41
N ASP A 35 8.05 32.25 -32.37
CA ASP A 35 8.73 32.89 -31.24
C ASP A 35 8.17 34.32 -31.25
N GLY A 36 7.08 34.51 -30.52
CA GLY A 36 6.17 35.65 -30.62
C GLY A 36 6.78 36.94 -30.06
N ASP A 37 7.68 36.82 -29.09
CA ASP A 37 8.38 37.93 -28.46
C ASP A 37 9.85 38.07 -28.88
N ALA A 38 10.34 37.13 -29.70
CA ALA A 38 11.66 37.09 -30.30
C ALA A 38 12.81 36.99 -29.27
N ASP A 39 12.58 36.32 -28.14
CA ASP A 39 13.59 36.12 -27.10
C ASP A 39 14.49 34.88 -27.33
N GLY A 40 14.15 34.06 -28.33
CA GLY A 40 14.87 32.86 -28.73
C GLY A 40 14.35 31.56 -28.10
N LEU A 41 13.27 31.60 -27.30
CA LEU A 41 12.47 30.46 -26.89
C LEU A 41 11.25 30.31 -27.83
N PRO A 42 11.03 29.12 -28.42
CA PRO A 42 9.78 28.87 -29.14
C PRO A 42 8.54 28.92 -28.24
N ASP A 43 7.42 29.47 -28.72
CA ASP A 43 6.17 29.64 -27.94
C ASP A 43 5.66 28.32 -27.30
N ASP A 44 5.90 27.18 -27.96
CA ASP A 44 5.53 25.85 -27.46
C ASP A 44 6.44 25.40 -26.31
N VAL A 45 7.71 25.78 -26.33
CA VAL A 45 8.68 25.58 -25.25
C VAL A 45 8.35 26.47 -24.07
N GLU A 46 8.00 27.74 -24.31
CA GLU A 46 7.56 28.67 -23.28
C GLU A 46 6.31 28.18 -22.55
N THR A 47 5.33 27.72 -23.32
CA THR A 47 4.13 27.08 -22.77
C THR A 47 4.48 25.85 -21.91
N ALA A 48 5.44 25.03 -22.34
CA ALA A 48 5.88 23.86 -21.58
C ALA A 48 6.66 24.23 -20.29
N LEU A 49 7.38 25.35 -20.29
CA LEU A 49 8.12 25.85 -19.13
C LEU A 49 7.24 26.68 -18.18
N GLY A 50 6.06 27.11 -18.62
CA GLY A 50 5.17 27.97 -17.85
C GLY A 50 5.63 29.41 -17.80
N THR A 51 6.22 29.88 -18.91
CA THR A 51 6.51 31.29 -19.20
C THR A 51 5.38 31.91 -20.05
N ASP A 52 5.44 33.22 -20.30
CA ASP A 52 4.40 33.95 -21.05
C ASP A 52 4.90 34.24 -22.47
N PRO A 53 4.37 33.57 -23.53
CA PRO A 53 4.85 33.74 -24.92
C PRO A 53 4.69 35.12 -25.54
N ALA A 54 4.09 36.05 -24.79
CA ALA A 54 4.00 37.45 -25.17
C ALA A 54 5.06 38.34 -24.49
N VAL A 55 5.91 37.78 -23.62
CA VAL A 55 6.82 38.54 -22.76
C VAL A 55 8.19 37.86 -22.59
N GLY A 56 9.16 38.33 -23.38
CA GLY A 56 10.49 37.71 -23.41
C GLY A 56 11.21 37.68 -22.07
N GLU A 57 11.80 36.53 -21.76
CA GLU A 57 12.57 36.31 -20.55
C GLU A 57 13.97 36.93 -20.62
N VAL A 58 14.25 37.86 -19.71
CA VAL A 58 15.60 38.43 -19.59
C VAL A 58 16.50 37.52 -18.75
N PHE A 59 17.32 36.72 -19.43
CA PHE A 59 18.31 35.85 -18.79
C PHE A 59 19.52 36.61 -18.27
N THR A 60 19.79 36.50 -16.97
CA THR A 60 21.02 36.95 -16.32
C THR A 60 22.03 35.80 -16.29
N THR A 61 23.21 35.99 -16.87
CA THR A 61 24.30 35.00 -16.79
C THR A 61 24.79 34.87 -15.34
N LEU A 62 24.68 33.68 -14.77
CA LEU A 62 25.18 33.34 -13.44
C LEU A 62 26.61 32.82 -13.48
N LEU A 63 26.96 32.10 -14.54
CA LEU A 63 28.27 31.49 -14.75
C LEU A 63 28.57 31.37 -16.24
N GLU A 64 29.80 31.68 -16.63
CA GLU A 64 30.41 31.31 -17.91
C GLU A 64 31.75 30.65 -17.67
N ARG A 65 32.06 29.59 -18.41
CA ARG A 65 33.32 28.86 -18.29
C ARG A 65 33.69 28.11 -19.57
N ALA A 66 34.98 27.82 -19.72
CA ALA A 66 35.43 26.83 -20.69
C ALA A 66 35.11 25.42 -20.21
N VAL A 67 34.72 24.53 -21.14
CA VAL A 67 34.54 23.10 -20.82
C VAL A 67 35.91 22.49 -20.46
N PRO A 68 36.05 21.86 -19.27
CA PRO A 68 37.32 21.26 -18.86
C PRO A 68 37.84 20.23 -19.88
N ALA A 69 39.16 20.15 -20.06
CA ALA A 69 39.78 19.23 -21.02
C ALA A 69 39.45 17.75 -20.76
N ARG A 70 39.14 17.38 -19.50
CA ARG A 70 38.72 16.03 -19.12
C ARG A 70 37.36 15.62 -19.69
N VAL A 71 36.50 16.58 -20.05
CA VAL A 71 35.16 16.32 -20.57
C VAL A 71 35.28 15.99 -22.05
N GLN A 72 35.22 14.69 -22.38
CA GLN A 72 35.31 14.18 -23.75
C GLN A 72 34.00 14.38 -24.50
N ASP A 73 32.86 14.10 -23.86
CA ASP A 73 31.54 14.32 -24.42
C ASP A 73 31.13 15.80 -24.30
N LYS A 74 31.32 16.54 -25.39
CA LYS A 74 31.03 17.98 -25.44
C LYS A 74 29.54 18.30 -25.38
N ALA A 75 28.67 17.38 -25.77
CA ALA A 75 27.22 17.55 -25.68
C ALA A 75 26.73 17.64 -24.23
N ARG A 76 27.53 17.14 -23.28
CA ARG A 76 27.27 17.18 -21.84
C ARG A 76 28.19 18.13 -21.08
N GLY A 77 29.10 18.83 -21.77
CA GLY A 77 30.00 19.82 -21.18
C GLY A 77 29.36 21.20 -21.04
N ILE A 78 29.21 21.67 -19.81
CA ILE A 78 28.51 22.93 -19.48
C ILE A 78 29.43 24.12 -19.72
N THR A 79 29.00 25.05 -20.58
CA THR A 79 29.70 26.31 -20.90
C THR A 79 29.13 27.51 -20.16
N ALA A 80 27.82 27.53 -19.90
CA ALA A 80 27.18 28.63 -19.18
C ALA A 80 25.95 28.18 -18.39
N VAL A 81 25.64 28.93 -17.33
CA VAL A 81 24.37 28.87 -16.60
C VAL A 81 23.82 30.28 -16.52
N ALA A 82 22.58 30.47 -16.98
CA ALA A 82 21.86 31.72 -16.89
C ALA A 82 20.49 31.51 -16.23
N MET A 83 19.89 32.59 -15.75
CA MET A 83 18.62 32.53 -15.00
C MET A 83 17.73 33.73 -15.33
N ALA A 84 16.45 33.46 -15.58
CA ALA A 84 15.39 34.45 -15.75
C ALA A 84 14.29 34.25 -14.69
N ASN A 85 13.45 35.26 -14.48
CA ASN A 85 12.25 35.16 -13.64
C ASN A 85 10.99 35.24 -14.53
N ALA A 86 10.12 34.25 -14.40
CA ALA A 86 8.90 34.07 -15.21
C ALA A 86 7.61 34.41 -14.43
N GLY A 87 7.70 35.30 -13.43
CA GLY A 87 6.59 35.73 -12.59
C GLY A 87 6.61 35.11 -11.19
N GLY A 88 6.29 35.90 -10.16
CA GLY A 88 6.41 35.47 -8.76
C GLY A 88 7.76 34.83 -8.45
N ASN A 89 7.76 33.73 -7.70
CA ASN A 89 8.94 32.91 -7.41
C ASN A 89 9.24 31.82 -8.46
N ARG A 90 8.69 31.93 -9.70
CA ARG A 90 9.04 31.03 -10.81
C ARG A 90 10.32 31.51 -11.48
N PHE A 91 11.30 30.64 -11.54
CA PHE A 91 12.59 30.90 -12.17
C PHE A 91 12.88 29.88 -13.26
N VAL A 92 13.50 30.35 -14.34
CA VAL A 92 13.94 29.53 -15.46
C VAL A 92 15.45 29.57 -15.52
N TRP A 93 16.11 28.43 -15.32
CA TRP A 93 17.54 28.26 -15.53
C TRP A 93 17.81 27.73 -16.92
N ARG A 94 18.74 28.36 -17.62
CA ARG A 94 19.26 27.91 -18.91
C ARG A 94 20.68 27.42 -18.75
N LEU A 95 20.88 26.11 -18.86
CA LEU A 95 22.20 25.50 -18.95
C LEU A 95 22.57 25.38 -20.42
N THR A 96 23.74 25.91 -20.79
CA THR A 96 24.26 25.87 -22.16
C THR A 96 25.41 24.88 -22.23
N PHE A 97 25.41 24.06 -23.28
CA PHE A 97 26.39 23.01 -23.52
C PHE A 97 27.26 23.34 -24.74
N ALA A 98 28.43 22.70 -24.85
CA ALA A 98 29.34 22.92 -25.97
C ALA A 98 28.88 22.29 -27.31
N ALA A 99 27.84 21.46 -27.28
CA ALA A 99 27.13 20.93 -28.44
C ALA A 99 25.66 20.67 -28.06
N ASP A 100 24.83 20.24 -29.02
CA ASP A 100 23.42 19.92 -28.78
C ASP A 100 23.24 18.91 -27.64
N TYR A 101 22.40 19.25 -26.66
CA TYR A 101 22.23 18.42 -25.46
C TYR A 101 21.44 17.14 -25.78
N PRO A 102 21.91 15.95 -25.40
CA PRO A 102 21.23 14.71 -25.78
C PRO A 102 19.94 14.50 -24.99
N LYS A 103 18.84 14.17 -25.66
CA LYS A 103 17.53 13.90 -25.05
C LYS A 103 17.39 12.49 -24.44
N THR A 104 18.38 11.62 -24.64
CA THR A 104 18.38 10.23 -24.18
C THR A 104 19.70 9.86 -23.50
N ASN A 105 19.65 8.94 -22.54
CA ASN A 105 20.78 8.55 -21.69
C ASN A 105 21.45 9.73 -20.96
N SER A 106 20.65 10.72 -20.56
CA SER A 106 21.08 11.97 -19.93
C SER A 106 20.48 12.10 -18.54
N ASN A 107 21.33 12.43 -17.57
CA ASN A 107 20.93 12.76 -16.22
C ASN A 107 21.59 14.08 -15.83
N LEU A 108 20.79 15.12 -15.60
CA LEU A 108 21.26 16.38 -15.03
C LEU A 108 20.76 16.51 -13.59
N VAL A 109 21.64 16.82 -12.66
CA VAL A 109 21.27 17.16 -11.27
C VAL A 109 21.69 18.59 -10.96
N PHE A 110 20.72 19.45 -10.70
CA PHE A 110 20.93 20.85 -10.34
C PHE A 110 20.60 21.04 -8.85
N TYR A 111 21.65 21.16 -8.04
CA TYR A 111 21.55 21.42 -6.61
C TYR A 111 21.37 22.91 -6.39
N LEU A 112 20.36 23.26 -5.60
CA LEU A 112 20.01 24.64 -5.33
C LEU A 112 19.87 24.87 -3.82
N ASP A 113 20.78 25.68 -3.32
CA ASP A 113 20.77 26.28 -1.98
C ASP A 113 20.08 27.64 -2.13
N ALA A 114 18.82 27.67 -1.68
CA ALA A 114 17.86 28.72 -1.92
C ALA A 114 17.95 29.84 -0.87
N ASP A 115 18.35 29.51 0.35
CA ASP A 115 18.58 30.48 1.44
C ASP A 115 20.06 30.95 1.52
N ASN A 116 20.93 30.38 0.69
CA ASN A 116 22.37 30.61 0.65
C ASN A 116 23.04 30.30 2.00
N ASN A 117 22.56 29.28 2.71
CA ASN A 117 23.08 28.81 3.97
C ASN A 117 23.51 27.33 3.89
N PRO A 118 24.82 27.04 3.83
CA PRO A 118 25.30 25.66 3.72
C PRO A 118 25.01 24.75 4.91
N ALA A 119 24.49 25.29 6.02
CA ALA A 119 24.15 24.54 7.22
C ALA A 119 22.71 23.98 7.22
N THR A 120 21.85 24.44 6.30
CA THR A 120 20.44 24.05 6.18
C THR A 120 20.20 23.15 4.97
N GLY A 121 19.10 22.41 4.96
CA GLY A 121 18.78 21.52 3.83
C GLY A 121 19.57 20.21 3.85
N ARG A 122 19.79 19.62 2.67
CA ARG A 122 20.39 18.28 2.54
C ARG A 122 21.76 18.18 3.23
N GLN A 123 21.90 17.22 4.15
CA GLN A 123 23.17 16.98 4.85
C GLN A 123 24.34 16.73 3.86
N GLY A 124 25.46 17.40 4.12
CA GLY A 124 26.68 17.36 3.29
C GLY A 124 26.65 18.25 2.04
N HIS A 125 25.48 18.75 1.63
CA HIS A 125 25.31 19.59 0.45
C HIS A 125 24.87 21.02 0.82
N GLY A 126 24.03 21.17 1.83
CA GLY A 126 23.50 22.45 2.28
C GLY A 126 22.56 23.06 1.24
N CYS A 127 21.56 22.30 0.77
CA CYS A 127 20.65 22.73 -0.30
C CYS A 127 19.21 22.27 -0.06
N GLU A 128 18.23 23.11 -0.40
CA GLU A 128 16.80 22.87 -0.19
C GLU A 128 16.16 22.07 -1.34
N ALA A 129 16.77 22.11 -2.53
CA ALA A 129 16.24 21.43 -3.70
C ALA A 129 17.34 20.77 -4.55
N MET A 130 17.07 19.55 -5.00
CA MET A 130 17.78 18.91 -6.10
C MET A 130 16.82 18.77 -7.28
N LEU A 131 16.99 19.59 -8.30
CA LEU A 131 16.22 19.51 -9.54
C LEU A 131 16.89 18.51 -10.49
N ILE A 132 16.23 17.40 -10.76
CA ILE A 132 16.79 16.28 -11.53
C ILE A 132 16.05 16.19 -12.87
N ILE A 133 16.79 16.22 -13.97
CA ILE A 133 16.25 16.01 -15.32
C ILE A 133 16.83 14.72 -15.89
N ASN A 134 15.98 13.70 -16.04
CA ASN A 134 16.34 12.40 -16.59
C ASN A 134 15.63 12.20 -17.93
N ASP A 135 16.38 12.17 -19.03
CA ASP A 135 15.84 12.04 -20.40
C ASP A 135 14.68 13.01 -20.70
N GLY A 136 14.76 14.23 -20.14
CA GLY A 136 13.76 15.29 -20.26
C GLY A 136 12.65 15.27 -19.22
N ALA A 137 12.49 14.19 -18.43
CA ALA A 137 11.55 14.12 -17.32
C ALA A 137 12.15 14.75 -16.04
N GLY A 138 11.39 15.63 -15.39
CA GLY A 138 11.80 16.31 -14.16
C GLY A 138 11.38 15.57 -12.89
N SER A 139 12.21 15.61 -11.86
CA SER A 139 11.85 15.31 -10.47
C SER A 139 12.60 16.23 -9.51
N THR A 140 12.07 16.39 -8.29
CA THR A 140 12.71 17.19 -7.23
C THR A 140 12.85 16.38 -5.95
N ASN A 141 14.05 16.35 -5.38
CA ASN A 141 14.21 16.00 -3.96
C ASN A 141 14.23 17.29 -3.13
N GLY A 142 13.22 17.49 -2.29
CA GLY A 142 13.09 18.66 -1.42
C GLY A 142 13.56 18.38 0.01
N PHE A 143 14.16 19.38 0.66
CA PHE A 143 14.66 19.28 2.03
C PHE A 143 14.16 20.43 2.91
N ASN A 144 13.87 20.12 4.17
CA ASN A 144 13.62 21.10 5.23
C ASN A 144 14.97 21.64 5.77
N PRO A 145 14.96 22.77 6.51
CA PRO A 145 16.18 23.31 7.11
C PRO A 145 16.96 22.34 8.02
N ASP A 146 16.28 21.37 8.64
CA ASP A 146 16.91 20.35 9.49
C ASP A 146 17.49 19.15 8.72
N GLY A 147 17.32 19.13 7.40
CA GLY A 147 17.78 18.08 6.50
C GLY A 147 16.79 16.93 6.29
N SER A 148 15.61 16.95 6.91
CA SER A 148 14.55 15.99 6.62
C SER A 148 13.97 16.22 5.21
N SER A 149 13.57 15.13 4.54
CA SER A 149 12.93 15.22 3.22
C SER A 149 11.53 15.82 3.30
N ARG A 150 11.13 16.56 2.26
CA ARG A 150 9.77 17.07 2.08
C ARG A 150 9.29 16.85 0.65
N PRO A 151 7.97 16.72 0.41
CA PRO A 151 7.42 16.80 -0.93
C PRO A 151 7.83 18.11 -1.61
N ALA A 152 8.17 18.02 -2.90
CA ALA A 152 8.53 19.15 -3.73
C ALA A 152 8.04 18.91 -5.16
N GLU A 153 7.58 19.97 -5.81
CA GLU A 153 7.08 19.90 -7.18
C GLU A 153 8.23 19.59 -8.14
N ALA A 154 7.98 18.70 -9.11
CA ALA A 154 8.92 18.40 -10.17
C ALA A 154 9.18 19.66 -11.03
N PRO A 155 10.44 19.91 -11.45
CA PRO A 155 10.71 21.01 -12.36
C PRO A 155 10.17 20.67 -13.75
N ARG A 156 9.88 21.70 -14.54
CA ARG A 156 9.63 21.57 -15.97
C ARG A 156 10.94 21.69 -16.71
N ALA A 157 11.11 20.95 -17.80
CA ALA A 157 12.32 21.05 -18.59
C ALA A 157 12.07 20.94 -20.09
N ALA A 158 12.91 21.61 -20.85
CA ALA A 158 12.88 21.57 -22.30
C ALA A 158 14.30 21.65 -22.86
N VAL A 159 14.55 20.91 -23.96
CA VAL A 159 15.83 20.91 -24.66
C VAL A 159 15.67 21.51 -26.04
N VAL A 160 16.39 22.61 -26.29
CA VAL A 160 16.41 23.35 -27.54
C VAL A 160 17.86 23.52 -28.00
N GLY A 161 18.28 22.71 -28.97
CA GLY A 161 19.67 22.67 -29.44
C GLY A 161 20.66 22.43 -28.30
N PRO A 162 21.64 23.33 -28.05
CA PRO A 162 22.63 23.20 -26.98
C PRO A 162 22.12 23.67 -25.61
N HIS A 163 20.83 23.96 -25.45
CA HIS A 163 20.26 24.49 -24.21
C HIS A 163 19.33 23.48 -23.53
N LEU A 164 19.52 23.31 -22.22
CA LEU A 164 18.55 22.70 -21.31
C LEU A 164 17.96 23.80 -20.44
N TYR A 165 16.66 23.99 -20.55
CA TYR A 165 15.88 24.88 -19.71
C TYR A 165 15.26 24.09 -18.56
N ILE A 166 15.28 24.66 -17.36
CA ILE A 166 14.67 24.11 -16.16
C ILE A 166 13.83 25.22 -15.54
N SER A 167 12.53 25.01 -15.37
CA SER A 167 11.61 25.96 -14.75
C SER A 167 11.07 25.37 -13.46
N ALA A 168 11.21 26.10 -12.35
CA ALA A 168 10.68 25.69 -11.05
C ALA A 168 10.26 26.89 -10.20
N ASP A 169 9.31 26.64 -9.30
CA ASP A 169 8.83 27.62 -8.32
C ASP A 169 9.63 27.45 -7.03
N ILE A 170 10.54 28.40 -6.74
CA ILE A 170 11.46 28.31 -5.59
C ILE A 170 11.61 29.66 -4.91
N ASP A 171 11.42 29.68 -3.59
CA ASP A 171 11.66 30.86 -2.76
C ASP A 171 13.15 31.07 -2.54
N LEU A 172 13.77 31.88 -3.41
CA LEU A 172 15.17 32.28 -3.30
C LEU A 172 15.34 33.48 -2.37
N LEU A 173 16.43 33.49 -1.59
CA LEU A 173 16.85 34.62 -0.78
C LEU A 173 16.89 35.90 -1.63
N GLN A 174 16.18 36.93 -1.21
CA GLN A 174 16.21 38.25 -1.85
C GLN A 174 17.15 39.18 -1.08
N GLN A 175 18.15 39.73 -1.76
CA GLN A 175 19.08 40.70 -1.19
C GLN A 175 19.41 41.79 -2.21
N ASP A 176 19.31 43.06 -1.79
CA ASP A 176 19.62 44.23 -2.62
C ASP A 176 18.88 44.25 -3.99
N GLY A 177 17.64 43.76 -4.02
CA GLY A 177 16.85 43.69 -5.24
C GLY A 177 17.30 42.61 -6.23
N GLN A 178 17.98 41.57 -5.75
CA GLN A 178 18.40 40.41 -6.55
C GLN A 178 18.10 39.11 -5.79
N SER A 179 17.92 38.02 -6.54
CA SER A 179 17.91 36.68 -5.94
C SER A 179 19.35 36.23 -5.70
N VAL A 180 19.67 35.85 -4.48
CA VAL A 180 20.97 35.27 -4.10
C VAL A 180 20.78 33.78 -3.90
N LEU A 181 21.65 32.99 -4.52
CA LEU A 181 21.58 31.54 -4.50
C LEU A 181 22.99 30.95 -4.56
N ARG A 182 23.13 29.73 -4.06
CA ARG A 182 24.29 28.89 -4.32
C ARG A 182 23.85 27.65 -5.07
N PHE A 183 24.54 27.29 -6.15
CA PHE A 183 24.15 26.14 -6.97
C PHE A 183 25.33 25.29 -7.40
N MET A 184 25.06 24.01 -7.66
CA MET A 184 25.99 23.06 -8.26
C MET A 184 25.25 22.29 -9.36
N ALA A 185 25.90 22.02 -10.48
CA ALA A 185 25.29 21.24 -11.58
C ALA A 185 26.15 20.01 -11.88
N LEU A 186 25.51 18.85 -11.97
CA LEU A 186 26.11 17.61 -12.45
C LEU A 186 25.48 17.23 -13.78
N SER A 187 26.30 16.88 -14.76
CA SER A 187 25.89 16.41 -16.08
C SER A 187 26.45 15.01 -16.29
N GLU A 188 25.58 14.02 -16.42
CA GLU A 188 25.88 12.61 -16.26
C GLU A 188 25.19 11.76 -17.34
N THR A 189 25.67 10.53 -17.54
CA THR A 189 24.95 9.48 -18.28
C THR A 189 24.25 8.54 -17.31
N TRP A 190 23.17 7.90 -17.74
CA TRP A 190 22.42 6.93 -16.93
C TRP A 190 22.93 5.49 -17.10
N THR A 191 23.27 5.11 -18.33
CA THR A 191 23.69 3.75 -18.71
C THR A 191 24.98 3.79 -19.54
N PRO A 192 26.14 3.41 -18.98
CA PRO A 192 26.38 3.22 -17.55
C PRO A 192 26.25 4.56 -16.80
N HIS A 193 25.94 4.49 -15.51
CA HIS A 193 25.87 5.69 -14.68
C HIS A 193 27.28 6.29 -14.52
N GLN A 194 27.49 7.49 -15.04
CA GLN A 194 28.80 8.13 -15.04
C GLN A 194 28.70 9.65 -15.04
N GLY A 195 29.40 10.29 -14.11
CA GLY A 195 29.58 11.74 -14.12
C GLY A 195 30.47 12.18 -15.29
N VAL A 196 29.94 13.03 -16.17
CA VAL A 196 30.65 13.54 -17.35
C VAL A 196 31.28 14.90 -17.04
N ASP A 197 30.45 15.83 -16.55
CA ASP A 197 30.88 17.17 -16.19
C ASP A 197 30.24 17.64 -14.88
N ASN A 198 30.90 18.55 -14.19
CA ASN A 198 30.34 19.20 -13.01
C ASN A 198 30.73 20.68 -12.94
N VAL A 199 29.75 21.51 -12.56
CA VAL A 199 29.94 22.87 -12.07
C VAL A 199 29.97 22.78 -10.55
N PRO A 200 31.08 23.10 -9.87
CA PRO A 200 31.13 23.09 -8.41
C PRO A 200 30.23 24.19 -7.81
N TYR A 201 29.96 24.09 -6.51
CA TYR A 201 29.15 25.10 -5.82
C TYR A 201 29.62 26.51 -6.10
N THR A 202 28.73 27.30 -6.70
CA THR A 202 28.96 28.68 -7.12
C THR A 202 27.88 29.54 -6.51
N ILE A 203 28.26 30.61 -5.83
CA ILE A 203 27.32 31.63 -5.36
C ILE A 203 27.09 32.60 -6.52
N ALA A 204 25.84 32.89 -6.83
CA ALA A 204 25.47 33.81 -7.89
C ALA A 204 24.34 34.75 -7.47
N LYS A 205 24.17 35.82 -8.24
CA LYS A 205 23.06 36.76 -8.11
C LYS A 205 22.28 36.77 -9.42
N GLY A 206 20.99 36.46 -9.33
CA GLY A 206 20.05 36.43 -10.43
C GLY A 206 19.03 37.57 -10.39
N PRO A 207 18.06 37.57 -11.30
CA PRO A 207 16.96 38.53 -11.29
C PRO A 207 16.15 38.42 -9.98
N ALA A 208 15.56 39.53 -9.54
CA ALA A 208 14.65 39.55 -8.39
C ALA A 208 13.40 38.71 -8.67
N VAL A 209 12.73 38.28 -7.59
CA VAL A 209 11.33 37.84 -7.64
C VAL A 209 10.48 38.93 -8.27
N SER A 210 9.73 38.59 -9.32
CA SER A 210 8.89 39.55 -10.03
C SER A 210 7.51 39.69 -9.40
N THR A 211 6.92 40.88 -9.52
CA THR A 211 5.51 41.12 -9.21
C THR A 211 4.57 40.69 -10.33
N ARG A 212 5.10 40.28 -11.50
CA ARG A 212 4.29 39.69 -12.59
C ARG A 212 3.56 38.45 -12.06
N PRO A 213 2.25 38.27 -12.34
CA PRO A 213 1.57 37.03 -12.00
C PRO A 213 2.26 35.87 -12.75
N LYS A 214 2.38 34.73 -12.09
CA LYS A 214 2.81 33.50 -12.77
C LYS A 214 1.79 33.14 -13.83
N VAL A 215 2.26 32.68 -14.98
CA VAL A 215 1.41 31.97 -15.93
C VAL A 215 0.93 30.69 -15.24
N LYS A 216 -0.37 30.64 -14.92
CA LYS A 216 -0.98 29.43 -14.40
C LYS A 216 -1.07 28.42 -15.53
N LEU A 217 -0.32 27.34 -15.41
CA LEU A 217 -0.48 26.22 -16.29
C LEU A 217 -1.69 25.39 -15.86
N ASP A 218 -2.23 24.63 -16.79
CA ASP A 218 -3.32 23.69 -16.52
C ASP A 218 -2.93 22.66 -15.42
N SER A 219 -1.64 22.38 -15.24
CA SER A 219 -1.09 21.56 -14.15
C SER A 219 -1.07 22.23 -12.77
N ASP A 220 -1.19 23.56 -12.70
CA ASP A 220 -1.23 24.35 -11.46
C ASP A 220 -2.65 24.44 -10.88
N ILE A 221 -3.64 23.80 -11.52
CA ILE A 221 -5.04 23.79 -11.06
C ILE A 221 -5.18 22.84 -9.87
N THR A 222 -5.51 23.41 -8.71
CA THR A 222 -5.65 22.67 -7.43
C THR A 222 -7.09 22.41 -7.03
N VAL A 223 -8.05 22.97 -7.75
CA VAL A 223 -9.48 22.76 -7.51
C VAL A 223 -10.20 22.54 -8.83
N SER A 224 -11.21 21.68 -8.82
CA SER A 224 -12.04 21.41 -10.00
C SER A 224 -12.69 22.70 -10.53
N VAL A 225 -12.71 22.88 -11.85
CA VAL A 225 -13.26 24.06 -12.53
C VAL A 225 -14.36 23.63 -13.50
N GLY A 226 -15.56 24.16 -13.32
CA GLY A 226 -16.68 23.92 -14.25
C GLY A 226 -17.24 22.49 -14.22
N VAL A 227 -16.87 21.67 -13.23
CA VAL A 227 -17.37 20.31 -13.06
C VAL A 227 -17.97 20.10 -11.66
N LEU A 228 -18.92 19.17 -11.57
CA LEU A 228 -19.48 18.60 -10.35
C LEU A 228 -18.81 17.26 -10.08
N ARG A 229 -18.79 16.85 -8.80
CA ARG A 229 -18.22 15.58 -8.34
C ARG A 229 -19.23 14.78 -7.52
N THR A 230 -19.29 13.48 -7.76
CA THR A 230 -19.94 12.48 -6.89
C THR A 230 -19.06 11.23 -6.80
N PHE A 231 -19.37 10.30 -5.90
CA PHE A 231 -18.47 9.18 -5.58
C PHE A 231 -19.18 7.92 -5.09
N GLY A 232 -18.50 6.79 -5.28
CA GLY A 232 -18.87 5.46 -4.83
C GLY A 232 -19.73 4.69 -5.85
N PRO A 233 -19.46 3.39 -6.06
CA PRO A 233 -20.11 2.57 -7.09
C PRO A 233 -21.63 2.48 -6.90
N ARG A 234 -22.12 2.41 -5.66
CA ARG A 234 -23.56 2.42 -5.37
C ARG A 234 -24.30 3.68 -5.86
N THR A 235 -23.59 4.77 -6.09
CA THR A 235 -24.14 6.01 -6.64
C THR A 235 -23.88 6.12 -8.14
N ILE A 236 -22.69 5.76 -8.61
CA ILE A 236 -22.25 5.96 -9.99
C ILE A 236 -22.82 4.89 -10.93
N ASP A 237 -22.80 3.61 -10.53
CA ASP A 237 -23.22 2.51 -11.42
C ASP A 237 -24.65 2.67 -11.94
N PRO A 238 -25.66 3.04 -11.13
CA PRO A 238 -27.01 3.28 -11.64
C PRO A 238 -27.10 4.47 -12.60
N ILE A 239 -26.27 5.50 -12.40
CA ILE A 239 -26.23 6.68 -13.27
C ILE A 239 -25.67 6.31 -14.64
N VAL A 240 -24.54 5.58 -14.66
CA VAL A 240 -23.88 5.15 -15.90
C VAL A 240 -24.73 4.13 -16.66
N ALA A 241 -25.49 3.28 -15.95
CA ALA A 241 -26.36 2.27 -16.54
C ALA A 241 -27.72 2.82 -17.06
N ASP A 242 -28.08 4.06 -16.74
CA ASP A 242 -29.33 4.66 -17.22
C ASP A 242 -29.31 4.77 -18.76
N PRO A 243 -30.33 4.21 -19.47
CA PRO A 243 -30.35 4.17 -20.92
C PRO A 243 -30.50 5.54 -21.60
N SER A 244 -30.83 6.60 -20.85
CA SER A 244 -30.84 7.98 -21.35
C SER A 244 -29.45 8.61 -21.43
N ASN A 245 -28.44 7.98 -20.82
CA ASN A 245 -27.05 8.39 -20.83
C ASN A 245 -26.25 7.59 -21.87
N HIS A 246 -25.08 8.11 -22.23
CA HIS A 246 -24.15 7.40 -23.09
C HIS A 246 -22.83 7.15 -22.35
N ARG A 247 -22.51 5.87 -22.15
CA ARG A 247 -21.21 5.40 -21.68
C ARG A 247 -20.29 5.21 -22.87
N LEU A 248 -19.18 5.95 -22.90
CA LEU A 248 -18.10 5.78 -23.87
C LEU A 248 -17.02 4.95 -23.20
N ARG A 249 -17.03 3.66 -23.50
CA ARG A 249 -16.15 2.71 -22.84
C ARG A 249 -14.71 2.99 -23.24
N VAL A 250 -13.78 3.00 -22.30
CA VAL A 250 -12.36 3.32 -22.58
C VAL A 250 -11.74 2.42 -23.65
N PHE A 251 -12.24 1.19 -23.79
CA PHE A 251 -11.79 0.26 -24.83
C PHE A 251 -12.36 0.54 -26.24
N ASP A 252 -13.44 1.30 -26.32
CA ASP A 252 -13.99 1.82 -27.58
C ASP A 252 -13.36 3.18 -27.95
N CYS A 253 -12.47 3.72 -27.10
CA CYS A 253 -11.81 5.01 -27.26
C CYS A 253 -10.40 4.88 -27.86
N THR A 254 -9.90 5.96 -28.46
CA THR A 254 -8.48 6.08 -28.81
C THR A 254 -7.68 6.50 -27.59
N LEU A 255 -6.58 5.80 -27.32
CA LEU A 255 -5.71 6.01 -26.16
C LEU A 255 -4.32 6.48 -26.59
N GLU A 256 -3.84 7.57 -26.01
CA GLU A 256 -2.46 8.07 -26.11
C GLU A 256 -1.92 8.23 -24.69
N GLY A 257 -0.73 7.72 -24.37
CA GLY A 257 -0.16 7.83 -23.02
C GLY A 257 -0.93 7.10 -21.91
N PHE A 258 -1.80 6.14 -22.28
CA PHE A 258 -2.55 5.26 -21.36
C PHE A 258 -2.33 3.79 -21.73
N ARG A 259 -2.34 2.90 -20.73
CA ARG A 259 -2.35 1.45 -20.92
C ARG A 259 -3.53 0.81 -20.22
N PHE A 260 -4.04 -0.26 -20.79
CA PHE A 260 -5.09 -1.08 -20.18
C PHE A 260 -4.56 -1.83 -18.94
N VAL A 261 -5.41 -1.89 -17.91
CA VAL A 261 -5.16 -2.66 -16.68
C VAL A 261 -6.41 -3.47 -16.35
N PRO A 262 -6.42 -4.78 -16.69
CA PRO A 262 -7.51 -5.64 -16.27
C PRO A 262 -7.48 -5.78 -14.74
N SER A 263 -8.65 -5.90 -14.14
CA SER A 263 -8.76 -6.21 -12.72
C SER A 263 -10.02 -7.00 -12.44
N GLU A 264 -9.89 -8.01 -11.58
CA GLU A 264 -11.03 -8.83 -11.13
C GLU A 264 -11.92 -8.08 -10.12
N TYR A 265 -11.36 -7.07 -9.43
CA TYR A 265 -11.98 -6.43 -8.28
C TYR A 265 -12.53 -5.02 -8.56
N ARG A 266 -12.45 -4.55 -9.79
CA ARG A 266 -12.92 -3.22 -10.22
C ARG A 266 -13.33 -3.26 -11.69
N ALA A 267 -13.95 -2.18 -12.16
CA ALA A 267 -14.25 -2.05 -13.58
C ALA A 267 -12.98 -2.02 -14.43
N ASP A 268 -13.12 -2.46 -15.68
CA ASP A 268 -12.09 -2.30 -16.70
C ASP A 268 -11.63 -0.83 -16.77
N ASN A 269 -10.32 -0.63 -16.76
CA ASN A 269 -9.75 0.69 -16.64
C ASN A 269 -8.44 0.82 -17.42
N VAL A 270 -8.01 2.06 -17.60
CA VAL A 270 -6.70 2.43 -18.13
C VAL A 270 -5.96 3.26 -17.11
N ILE A 271 -4.63 3.12 -17.07
CA ILE A 271 -3.75 3.97 -16.26
C ILE A 271 -2.78 4.74 -17.15
N ARG A 272 -2.40 5.93 -16.72
CA ARG A 272 -1.45 6.78 -17.44
C ARG A 272 -0.05 6.17 -17.42
N THR A 273 0.67 6.26 -18.54
CA THR A 273 2.05 5.76 -18.69
C THR A 273 3.08 6.86 -18.89
N GLY A 274 2.65 8.08 -19.24
CA GLY A 274 3.50 9.24 -19.48
C GLY A 274 2.66 10.42 -19.95
N LEU A 275 3.29 11.55 -20.28
CA LEU A 275 2.63 12.67 -20.95
C LEU A 275 3.21 12.85 -22.37
N PRO A 276 2.43 13.35 -23.35
CA PRO A 276 1.00 13.66 -23.25
C PRO A 276 0.14 12.40 -23.05
N ALA A 277 -0.99 12.55 -22.34
CA ALA A 277 -1.93 11.45 -22.14
C ALA A 277 -3.38 11.89 -22.41
N ARG A 278 -4.05 11.16 -23.30
CA ARG A 278 -5.38 11.48 -23.82
C ARG A 278 -6.23 10.23 -24.00
N ILE A 279 -7.52 10.37 -23.69
CA ILE A 279 -8.56 9.40 -24.01
C ILE A 279 -9.57 10.11 -24.88
N VAL A 280 -9.84 9.56 -26.06
CA VAL A 280 -10.71 10.19 -27.06
C VAL A 280 -11.84 9.24 -27.44
N GLY A 281 -13.05 9.57 -27.04
CA GLY A 281 -14.29 8.93 -27.46
C GLY A 281 -15.03 9.73 -28.54
N THR A 282 -16.04 9.11 -29.15
CA THR A 282 -16.91 9.75 -30.15
C THR A 282 -18.34 9.82 -29.62
N ALA A 283 -18.97 10.99 -29.69
CA ALA A 283 -20.36 11.15 -29.27
C ALA A 283 -21.30 10.35 -30.19
N PRO A 284 -22.14 9.44 -29.67
CA PRO A 284 -22.98 8.57 -30.48
C PRO A 284 -24.24 9.27 -31.01
N ALA A 285 -24.65 10.38 -30.39
CA ALA A 285 -25.88 11.09 -30.72
C ALA A 285 -25.72 12.60 -30.46
N ALA A 286 -26.52 13.40 -31.16
CA ALA A 286 -26.62 14.82 -30.91
C ALA A 286 -27.51 15.11 -29.70
N GLY A 287 -27.18 16.14 -28.93
CA GLY A 287 -27.95 16.54 -27.76
C GLY A 287 -27.24 17.55 -26.88
N SER A 288 -27.85 17.84 -25.73
CA SER A 288 -27.24 18.63 -24.66
C SER A 288 -26.95 17.68 -23.51
N PHE A 289 -25.67 17.52 -23.17
CA PHE A 289 -25.21 16.52 -22.19
C PHE A 289 -24.19 17.10 -21.22
N HIS A 290 -24.18 16.60 -20.00
CA HIS A 290 -23.08 16.80 -19.08
C HIS A 290 -21.96 15.82 -19.44
N VAL A 291 -20.82 16.37 -19.86
CA VAL A 291 -19.65 15.57 -20.29
C VAL A 291 -18.85 15.22 -19.06
N GLY A 292 -18.42 13.98 -18.92
CA GLY A 292 -17.70 13.56 -17.73
C GLY A 292 -16.81 12.35 -17.88
N VAL A 293 -16.21 11.99 -16.75
CA VAL A 293 -15.28 10.88 -16.60
C VAL A 293 -15.59 10.13 -15.32
N VAL A 294 -15.62 8.80 -15.42
CA VAL A 294 -15.57 7.88 -14.28
C VAL A 294 -14.12 7.47 -14.09
N MET A 295 -13.60 7.66 -12.89
CA MET A 295 -12.22 7.35 -12.55
C MET A 295 -12.11 6.81 -11.14
N HIS A 296 -10.95 6.28 -10.80
CA HIS A 296 -10.62 5.84 -9.45
C HIS A 296 -9.57 6.78 -8.87
N ASP A 297 -9.89 7.45 -7.77
CA ASP A 297 -9.01 8.40 -7.06
C ASP A 297 -8.06 7.59 -6.18
N ALA A 298 -6.85 7.36 -6.68
CA ALA A 298 -5.76 6.70 -5.98
C ALA A 298 -4.72 7.74 -5.55
N ALA A 299 -3.73 7.35 -4.76
CA ALA A 299 -2.72 8.28 -4.25
C ALA A 299 -2.13 9.20 -5.34
N GLY A 300 -2.30 10.52 -5.16
CA GLY A 300 -1.75 11.59 -6.00
C GLY A 300 -2.80 12.63 -6.42
N ARG A 301 -2.36 13.83 -6.82
CA ARG A 301 -3.26 14.89 -7.31
C ARG A 301 -3.43 14.79 -8.83
N GLU A 302 -4.44 14.10 -9.32
CA GLU A 302 -4.66 13.97 -10.77
C GLU A 302 -5.50 15.12 -11.31
N VAL A 303 -4.92 15.87 -12.26
CA VAL A 303 -5.58 17.02 -12.89
C VAL A 303 -5.91 16.68 -14.34
N MET A 304 -7.18 16.75 -14.71
CA MET A 304 -7.65 16.34 -16.04
C MET A 304 -8.58 17.36 -16.68
N ALA A 305 -8.33 17.71 -17.94
CA ALA A 305 -9.23 18.53 -18.73
C ALA A 305 -10.24 17.67 -19.49
N LEU A 306 -11.50 18.10 -19.49
CA LEU A 306 -12.55 17.61 -20.38
C LEU A 306 -12.70 18.57 -21.56
N ALA A 307 -12.78 18.03 -22.78
CA ALA A 307 -12.93 18.82 -24.00
C ALA A 307 -13.93 18.20 -24.99
N VAL A 308 -14.57 19.06 -25.78
CA VAL A 308 -15.41 18.70 -26.92
C VAL A 308 -14.90 19.43 -28.15
N ASN A 309 -14.49 18.69 -29.19
CA ASN A 309 -13.88 19.25 -30.42
C ASN A 309 -12.78 20.28 -30.11
N ASP A 310 -11.80 19.89 -29.28
CA ASP A 310 -10.66 20.72 -28.81
C ASP A 310 -11.03 21.91 -27.91
N ARG A 311 -12.32 22.20 -27.71
CA ARG A 311 -12.77 23.22 -26.77
C ARG A 311 -12.85 22.61 -25.37
N ARG A 312 -12.03 23.12 -24.44
CA ARG A 312 -12.10 22.77 -23.01
C ARG A 312 -13.46 23.17 -22.42
N VAL A 313 -14.11 22.23 -21.75
CA VAL A 313 -15.44 22.40 -21.12
C VAL A 313 -15.41 22.22 -19.60
N GLY A 314 -14.34 21.66 -19.04
CA GLY A 314 -14.16 21.54 -17.59
C GLY A 314 -12.78 21.02 -17.23
N VAL A 315 -12.40 21.15 -15.95
CA VAL A 315 -11.20 20.56 -15.36
C VAL A 315 -11.58 19.84 -14.08
N ALA A 316 -11.27 18.55 -14.00
CA ALA A 316 -11.42 17.72 -12.81
C ALA A 316 -10.09 17.64 -12.06
N VAL A 317 -10.16 17.75 -10.74
CA VAL A 317 -9.05 17.49 -9.80
C VAL A 317 -9.50 16.37 -8.87
N ALA A 318 -8.79 15.24 -8.94
CA ALA A 318 -8.91 14.12 -8.01
C ALA A 318 -7.69 14.13 -7.09
N ASP A 319 -7.94 14.23 -5.79
CA ASP A 319 -6.94 14.47 -4.75
C ASP A 319 -7.44 13.99 -3.38
N TRP A 320 -8.47 13.13 -3.36
CA TRP A 320 -9.00 12.63 -2.09
C TRP A 320 -8.28 11.38 -1.61
N ASP A 321 -7.52 10.73 -2.48
CA ASP A 321 -6.70 9.54 -2.20
C ASP A 321 -7.49 8.46 -1.46
N ASP A 322 -8.79 8.34 -1.75
CA ASP A 322 -9.72 7.50 -1.00
C ASP A 322 -9.88 6.09 -1.60
N ASN A 323 -9.13 5.79 -2.65
CA ASN A 323 -9.16 4.53 -3.40
C ASN A 323 -10.61 4.13 -3.73
N ASN A 324 -11.39 5.11 -4.19
CA ASN A 324 -12.79 4.98 -4.50
C ASN A 324 -13.09 5.45 -5.93
N GLN A 325 -14.25 5.06 -6.44
CA GLN A 325 -14.73 5.50 -7.74
C GLN A 325 -15.33 6.90 -7.64
N HIS A 326 -14.93 7.80 -8.53
CA HIS A 326 -15.43 9.17 -8.64
C HIS A 326 -15.97 9.43 -10.04
N LEU A 327 -17.00 10.27 -10.09
CA LEU A 327 -17.59 10.76 -11.33
C LEU A 327 -17.49 12.29 -11.32
N PHE A 328 -16.72 12.81 -12.28
CA PHE A 328 -16.63 14.24 -12.56
C PHE A 328 -17.41 14.55 -13.84
N VAL A 329 -18.30 15.53 -13.81
CA VAL A 329 -19.09 15.92 -14.99
C VAL A 329 -19.19 17.43 -15.10
N THR A 330 -19.31 18.00 -16.30
CA THR A 330 -19.53 19.43 -16.46
C THR A 330 -20.77 19.89 -15.70
N ALA A 331 -20.67 21.03 -14.99
CA ALA A 331 -21.79 21.58 -14.22
C ALA A 331 -22.92 22.05 -15.13
N GLU A 332 -22.57 22.67 -16.26
CA GLU A 332 -23.49 23.05 -17.32
C GLU A 332 -23.47 22.00 -18.45
N PRO A 333 -24.60 21.77 -19.13
CA PRO A 333 -24.63 20.82 -20.24
C PRO A 333 -23.98 21.45 -21.49
N VAL A 334 -23.29 20.61 -22.25
CA VAL A 334 -22.60 20.95 -23.48
C VAL A 334 -23.42 20.45 -24.67
N ALA A 335 -23.62 21.31 -25.67
CA ALA A 335 -24.20 20.90 -26.94
C ALA A 335 -23.18 20.07 -27.72
N VAL A 336 -23.58 18.86 -28.13
CA VAL A 336 -22.77 17.93 -28.92
C VAL A 336 -23.57 17.45 -30.13
N GLN A 337 -22.86 17.13 -31.20
CA GLN A 337 -23.37 16.44 -32.38
C GLN A 337 -22.92 14.98 -32.39
N ALA A 338 -23.64 14.13 -33.11
CA ALA A 338 -23.15 12.77 -33.37
C ALA A 338 -21.83 12.86 -34.17
N GLY A 339 -20.79 12.16 -33.72
CA GLY A 339 -19.46 12.22 -34.30
C GLY A 339 -18.51 13.23 -33.64
N ASP A 340 -19.00 14.08 -32.73
CA ASP A 340 -18.13 15.01 -31.99
C ASP A 340 -17.09 14.25 -31.15
N ARG A 341 -15.89 14.84 -31.07
CA ARG A 341 -14.77 14.30 -30.31
C ARG A 341 -14.92 14.65 -28.83
N ILE A 342 -15.03 13.65 -27.97
CA ILE A 342 -15.09 13.80 -26.51
C ILE A 342 -13.73 13.39 -25.95
N GLU A 343 -13.02 14.31 -25.33
CA GLU A 343 -11.65 14.11 -24.87
C GLU A 343 -11.52 14.30 -23.36
N LEU A 344 -10.77 13.38 -22.74
CA LEU A 344 -10.12 13.59 -21.45
C LEU A 344 -8.61 13.72 -21.68
N ARG A 345 -7.99 14.73 -21.08
CA ARG A 345 -6.55 14.94 -21.12
C ARG A 345 -5.97 15.06 -19.72
N ALA A 346 -4.99 14.24 -19.39
CA ALA A 346 -4.22 14.44 -18.16
C ALA A 346 -3.30 15.65 -18.32
N LEU A 347 -3.31 16.55 -17.33
CA LEU A 347 -2.62 17.84 -17.36
C LEU A 347 -1.33 17.81 -16.54
N ASN A 348 -1.16 16.84 -15.66
CA ASN A 348 0.03 16.67 -14.84
C ASN A 348 0.48 15.21 -14.76
N SER A 349 1.63 15.01 -14.10
CA SER A 349 2.27 13.71 -13.96
C SER A 349 2.09 13.04 -12.60
N ASP A 350 1.26 13.61 -11.74
CA ASP A 350 0.94 13.06 -10.42
C ASP A 350 -0.17 12.00 -10.50
N GLY A 351 -0.16 11.05 -9.56
CA GLY A 351 -1.07 9.90 -9.51
C GLY A 351 -1.04 8.99 -10.74
N LEU A 352 -1.77 7.86 -10.64
CA LEU A 352 -1.89 6.92 -11.75
C LEU A 352 -2.88 7.40 -12.82
N CYS A 353 -3.75 8.36 -12.47
CA CYS A 353 -4.84 8.84 -13.32
C CYS A 353 -5.63 7.64 -13.88
N ARG A 354 -6.18 6.81 -12.99
CA ARG A 354 -6.88 5.58 -13.38
C ARG A 354 -8.30 5.90 -13.87
N VAL A 355 -8.55 5.74 -15.16
CA VAL A 355 -9.83 6.10 -15.79
C VAL A 355 -10.59 4.83 -16.20
N GLU A 356 -11.88 4.79 -15.89
CA GLU A 356 -12.78 3.68 -16.24
C GLU A 356 -13.56 3.97 -17.52
N ASP A 357 -14.23 5.12 -17.61
CA ASP A 357 -15.08 5.48 -18.76
C ASP A 357 -15.17 6.99 -18.96
N LEU A 358 -15.45 7.42 -20.20
CA LEU A 358 -16.04 8.74 -20.43
C LEU A 358 -17.56 8.60 -20.49
N VAL A 359 -18.28 9.65 -20.10
CA VAL A 359 -19.75 9.62 -20.05
C VAL A 359 -20.35 10.91 -20.60
N LEU A 360 -21.54 10.76 -21.21
CA LEU A 360 -22.43 11.86 -21.57
C LEU A 360 -23.74 11.65 -20.82
N LEU A 361 -24.00 12.47 -19.81
CA LEU A 361 -25.19 12.34 -18.98
C LEU A 361 -26.28 13.33 -19.39
N ARG A 362 -27.52 12.86 -19.38
CA ARG A 362 -28.69 13.69 -19.67
C ARG A 362 -29.01 14.67 -18.55
N GLN A 363 -28.71 14.31 -17.32
CA GLN A 363 -28.89 15.12 -16.12
C GLN A 363 -27.61 15.05 -15.29
N PRO A 364 -27.24 16.13 -14.59
CA PRO A 364 -26.09 16.11 -13.71
C PRO A 364 -26.41 15.27 -12.46
N PRO A 365 -25.41 14.59 -11.86
CA PRO A 365 -25.57 13.97 -10.56
C PRO A 365 -25.69 15.05 -9.48
N ALA A 366 -26.25 14.67 -8.32
CA ALA A 366 -26.12 15.49 -7.13
C ALA A 366 -24.64 15.60 -6.74
N ALA A 367 -24.12 16.82 -6.69
CA ALA A 367 -22.76 17.06 -6.22
C ALA A 367 -22.66 16.71 -4.74
N ARG A 368 -21.64 15.92 -4.37
CA ARG A 368 -21.42 15.48 -3.00
C ARG A 368 -20.04 15.94 -2.53
N GLN A 369 -20.01 16.55 -1.35
CA GLN A 369 -18.76 16.80 -0.62
C GLN A 369 -18.46 15.57 0.24
N ALA A 370 -17.19 15.16 0.33
CA ALA A 370 -16.79 14.22 1.37
C ALA A 370 -16.69 14.98 2.69
N PRO A 371 -17.53 14.67 3.69
CA PRO A 371 -17.33 15.23 5.02
C PRO A 371 -15.96 14.78 5.54
N CYS A 372 -15.27 15.65 6.28
CA CYS A 372 -14.15 15.27 7.14
C CYS A 372 -14.66 15.29 8.59
N GLN A 373 -15.15 14.14 9.07
CA GLN A 373 -15.73 13.97 10.40
C GLN A 373 -15.03 12.86 11.18
N ILE A 374 -14.83 13.09 12.49
CA ILE A 374 -14.48 12.06 13.47
C ILE A 374 -15.79 11.56 14.06
N LEU A 375 -16.06 10.26 13.92
CA LEU A 375 -17.30 9.64 14.33
C LEU A 375 -17.02 8.52 15.36
N HIS A 376 -18.00 8.28 16.23
CA HIS A 376 -18.01 7.14 17.16
C HIS A 376 -16.79 7.07 18.10
N LEU A 377 -16.27 8.21 18.57
CA LEU A 377 -15.25 8.21 19.61
C LEU A 377 -15.80 7.55 20.88
N ALA A 378 -15.18 6.46 21.28
CA ALA A 378 -15.54 5.67 22.44
C ALA A 378 -14.29 5.21 23.18
N ALA A 379 -14.41 5.09 24.51
CA ALA A 379 -13.40 4.50 25.36
C ALA A 379 -13.87 3.15 25.91
N THR A 380 -13.00 2.16 25.96
CA THR A 380 -13.25 0.85 26.58
C THR A 380 -11.95 0.31 27.16
N ALA A 381 -11.98 -0.04 28.45
CA ALA A 381 -10.78 -0.37 29.21
C ALA A 381 -9.71 0.73 29.11
N ASP A 382 -8.51 0.40 28.61
CA ASP A 382 -7.39 1.30 28.37
C ASP A 382 -7.34 1.82 26.93
N ARG A 383 -8.38 1.62 26.11
CA ARG A 383 -8.36 1.93 24.67
C ARG A 383 -9.41 2.94 24.26
N LEU A 384 -9.06 3.73 23.26
CA LEU A 384 -9.96 4.57 22.48
C LEU A 384 -10.16 3.98 21.09
N THR A 385 -11.37 4.09 20.56
CA THR A 385 -11.71 3.72 19.19
C THR A 385 -12.58 4.80 18.57
N TRP A 386 -12.36 5.10 17.29
CA TRP A 386 -13.18 6.00 16.48
C TRP A 386 -13.02 5.65 15.01
N ILE A 387 -13.81 6.30 14.15
CA ILE A 387 -13.62 6.27 12.71
C ILE A 387 -13.53 7.69 12.16
N THR A 388 -12.77 7.86 11.08
CA THR A 388 -12.77 9.07 10.26
C THR A 388 -13.37 8.79 8.90
N THR A 389 -14.04 9.79 8.32
CA THR A 389 -14.61 9.70 6.97
C THR A 389 -13.57 9.91 5.86
N TRP A 390 -12.28 10.03 6.21
CA TRP A 390 -11.13 10.13 5.31
C TRP A 390 -9.88 9.54 5.98
N PRO A 391 -8.89 9.03 5.21
CA PRO A 391 -7.62 8.62 5.78
C PRO A 391 -6.97 9.78 6.55
N ALA A 392 -6.72 9.61 7.84
CA ALA A 392 -6.18 10.65 8.70
C ALA A 392 -5.24 10.06 9.75
N ALA A 393 -4.04 10.64 9.90
CA ALA A 393 -3.21 10.36 11.07
C ALA A 393 -3.73 11.23 12.21
N CYS A 394 -4.36 10.62 13.22
CA CYS A 394 -4.98 11.39 14.29
C CYS A 394 -4.04 11.57 15.48
N THR A 395 -4.27 12.65 16.24
CA THR A 395 -3.66 12.88 17.54
C THR A 395 -4.72 12.79 18.62
N VAL A 396 -4.53 11.89 19.58
CA VAL A 396 -5.27 11.87 20.84
C VAL A 396 -4.62 12.88 21.78
N GLU A 397 -5.37 13.88 22.20
CA GLU A 397 -4.98 14.85 23.22
C GLU A 397 -5.60 14.46 24.56
N LEU A 398 -4.78 14.25 25.58
CA LEU A 398 -5.23 14.05 26.96
C LEU A 398 -5.25 15.38 27.70
N ALA A 399 -6.21 15.57 28.60
CA ALA A 399 -6.34 16.82 29.38
C ALA A 399 -5.15 17.10 30.32
N ASP A 400 -4.29 16.12 30.56
CA ASP A 400 -3.03 16.27 31.30
C ASP A 400 -1.85 16.76 30.44
N GLY A 401 -2.10 17.06 29.15
CA GLY A 401 -1.11 17.59 28.21
C GLY A 401 -0.34 16.52 27.43
N ARG A 402 -0.52 15.23 27.73
CA ARG A 402 0.06 14.14 26.93
C ARG A 402 -0.67 14.03 25.60
N THR A 403 0.07 13.68 24.55
CA THR A 403 -0.46 13.42 23.22
C THR A 403 -0.04 12.03 22.74
N ILE A 404 -0.91 11.37 21.99
CA ILE A 404 -0.62 10.11 21.32
C ILE A 404 -0.93 10.33 19.85
N THR A 405 0.10 10.31 19.00
CA THR A 405 -0.03 10.57 17.56
C THR A 405 0.14 9.26 16.80
N GLU A 406 -0.82 8.95 15.95
CA GLU A 406 -0.71 7.82 15.02
C GLU A 406 0.35 8.15 13.96
N SER A 407 1.14 7.15 13.56
CA SER A 407 2.21 7.34 12.58
C SER A 407 1.72 7.34 11.14
N GLU A 408 0.54 6.79 10.88
CA GLU A 408 0.01 6.54 9.53
C GLU A 408 -1.47 6.97 9.46
N PRO A 409 -1.94 7.41 8.29
CA PRO A 409 -3.32 7.79 8.10
C PRO A 409 -4.24 6.58 7.92
N TRP A 410 -5.31 6.51 8.71
CA TRP A 410 -6.32 5.44 8.64
C TRP A 410 -7.75 6.00 8.67
N ASN A 411 -8.73 5.12 8.43
CA ASN A 411 -10.15 5.40 8.64
C ASN A 411 -10.72 4.76 9.91
N ASN A 412 -10.10 3.67 10.38
CA ASN A 412 -10.52 2.93 11.57
C ASN A 412 -9.38 3.01 12.58
N HIS A 413 -9.67 3.57 13.75
CA HIS A 413 -8.63 3.91 14.70
C HIS A 413 -8.79 3.15 15.99
N ARG A 414 -7.64 2.77 16.55
CA ARG A 414 -7.56 2.15 17.86
C ARG A 414 -6.25 2.54 18.52
N VAL A 415 -6.35 3.26 19.62
CA VAL A 415 -5.19 3.73 20.38
C VAL A 415 -5.34 3.32 21.84
N ALA A 416 -4.32 2.65 22.39
CA ALA A 416 -4.21 2.43 23.82
C ALA A 416 -3.71 3.70 24.52
N ILE A 417 -4.24 4.01 25.70
CA ILE A 417 -3.80 5.12 26.55
C ILE A 417 -2.72 4.57 27.49
N PRO A 418 -1.43 4.92 27.28
CA PRO A 418 -0.35 4.33 28.06
C PRO A 418 -0.48 4.63 29.55
N GLY A 419 -0.41 3.57 30.36
CA GLY A 419 -0.42 3.65 31.81
C GLY A 419 -1.77 3.92 32.45
N LEU A 420 -2.88 3.99 31.70
CA LEU A 420 -4.21 4.08 32.31
C LEU A 420 -4.47 2.85 33.17
N GLN A 421 -5.00 3.04 34.38
CA GLN A 421 -5.33 1.95 35.31
C GLN A 421 -6.84 1.92 35.62
N PRO A 422 -7.40 0.78 36.04
CA PRO A 422 -8.76 0.74 36.56
C PRO A 422 -8.95 1.72 37.74
N GLY A 423 -10.08 2.42 37.75
CA GLY A 423 -10.44 3.50 38.67
C GLY A 423 -9.99 4.89 38.21
N GLN A 424 -9.09 5.00 37.22
CA GLN A 424 -8.56 6.29 36.78
C GLN A 424 -9.51 6.98 35.81
N ALA A 425 -9.77 8.27 36.06
CA ALA A 425 -10.45 9.15 35.14
C ALA A 425 -9.47 9.71 34.10
N VAL A 426 -9.92 9.79 32.85
CA VAL A 426 -9.22 10.40 31.73
C VAL A 426 -10.20 11.28 30.97
N ARG A 427 -9.72 12.43 30.52
CA ARG A 427 -10.43 13.29 29.59
C ARG A 427 -9.58 13.42 28.34
N CYS A 428 -10.16 13.10 27.19
CA CYS A 428 -9.45 13.07 25.92
C CYS A 428 -10.27 13.64 24.77
N ARG A 429 -9.62 14.14 23.73
CA ARG A 429 -10.24 14.42 22.43
C ARG A 429 -9.33 13.94 21.32
N VAL A 430 -9.90 13.76 20.13
CA VAL A 430 -9.15 13.41 18.93
C VAL A 430 -9.11 14.62 18.01
N THR A 431 -7.93 14.87 17.44
CA THR A 431 -7.69 15.91 16.44
C THR A 431 -7.13 15.26 15.17
N ALA A 432 -7.59 15.73 14.01
CA ALA A 432 -7.10 15.33 12.70
C ALA A 432 -7.08 16.54 11.76
N THR A 433 -6.24 16.49 10.71
CA THR A 433 -6.22 17.52 9.67
C THR A 433 -7.13 17.09 8.51
N ALA A 434 -8.10 17.93 8.14
CA ALA A 434 -8.94 17.75 6.96
C ALA A 434 -8.15 17.97 5.66
N ARG A 435 -8.75 17.58 4.53
CA ARG A 435 -8.15 17.70 3.20
C ARG A 435 -7.79 19.14 2.80
N ASP A 436 -8.52 20.13 3.32
CA ASP A 436 -8.28 21.55 3.08
C ASP A 436 -7.24 22.16 4.06
N GLY A 437 -6.61 21.33 4.89
CA GLY A 437 -5.65 21.75 5.91
C GLY A 437 -6.29 22.26 7.20
N SER A 438 -7.61 22.35 7.30
CA SER A 438 -8.29 22.75 8.53
C SER A 438 -8.22 21.65 9.60
N ALA A 439 -8.23 22.04 10.87
CA ALA A 439 -8.26 21.09 11.97
C ALA A 439 -9.70 20.62 12.25
N VAL A 440 -9.89 19.31 12.35
CA VAL A 440 -11.12 18.64 12.76
C VAL A 440 -10.92 18.05 14.14
N HIS A 441 -11.84 18.31 15.05
CA HIS A 441 -11.78 17.82 16.41
C HIS A 441 -13.04 17.03 16.76
N SER A 442 -12.89 15.99 17.57
CA SER A 442 -14.00 15.43 18.32
C SER A 442 -14.37 16.37 19.48
N ASP A 443 -15.56 16.16 20.04
CA ASP A 443 -15.85 16.63 21.39
C ASP A 443 -14.89 15.99 22.41
N TRP A 444 -14.73 16.64 23.56
CA TRP A 444 -14.04 16.03 24.70
C TRP A 444 -14.86 14.86 25.24
N LEU A 445 -14.22 13.72 25.39
CA LEU A 445 -14.74 12.53 26.06
C LEU A 445 -14.17 12.47 27.48
N ASP A 446 -15.05 12.52 28.47
CA ASP A 446 -14.75 12.18 29.87
C ASP A 446 -15.05 10.69 30.08
N TYR A 447 -14.03 9.94 30.52
CA TYR A 447 -14.14 8.50 30.75
C TYR A 447 -13.40 8.10 32.02
N THR A 448 -13.99 7.23 32.82
CA THR A 448 -13.28 6.58 33.93
C THR A 448 -13.22 5.11 33.64
N TRP A 449 -12.02 4.53 33.57
CA TRP A 449 -11.91 3.10 33.36
C TRP A 449 -12.39 2.39 34.62
N GLN A 450 -13.61 1.87 34.60
CA GLN A 450 -14.07 0.98 35.66
C GLN A 450 -13.66 -0.46 35.30
N ALA A 451 -12.95 -1.14 36.22
CA ALA A 451 -12.83 -2.59 36.09
C ALA A 451 -14.25 -3.17 36.09
N PRO A 452 -14.57 -4.12 35.18
CA PRO A 452 -15.84 -4.82 35.25
C PRO A 452 -15.99 -5.44 36.65
N ALA A 453 -17.00 -5.01 37.40
CA ALA A 453 -17.30 -5.64 38.67
C ALA A 453 -17.64 -7.10 38.39
N GLU A 454 -16.94 -8.05 39.04
CA GLU A 454 -17.32 -9.46 38.97
C GLU A 454 -18.55 -9.64 39.86
N PRO A 455 -19.75 -9.89 39.32
CA PRO A 455 -20.90 -10.19 40.17
C PRO A 455 -20.62 -11.51 40.92
N PRO A 456 -21.26 -11.76 42.07
CA PRO A 456 -21.11 -13.03 42.76
C PRO A 456 -21.69 -14.18 41.92
N THR A 457 -21.03 -15.35 41.94
CA THR A 457 -21.61 -16.60 41.44
C THR A 457 -22.60 -17.12 42.47
N THR A 458 -23.90 -16.88 42.31
CA THR A 458 -24.90 -17.24 43.34
C THR A 458 -25.44 -18.65 43.23
N THR A 459 -25.36 -19.25 42.04
CA THR A 459 -25.96 -20.56 41.74
C THR A 459 -24.87 -21.61 41.58
N ALA A 460 -25.06 -22.78 42.19
CA ALA A 460 -24.19 -23.93 41.96
C ALA A 460 -24.71 -24.77 40.79
N GLY A 461 -23.80 -25.26 39.95
CA GLY A 461 -24.14 -26.09 38.80
C GLY A 461 -22.93 -26.77 38.19
N LYS A 462 -23.16 -27.54 37.12
CA LYS A 462 -22.12 -28.27 36.42
C LYS A 462 -22.36 -28.25 34.91
N VAL A 463 -21.29 -28.09 34.15
CA VAL A 463 -21.26 -28.25 32.70
C VAL A 463 -20.57 -29.57 32.37
N ARG A 464 -21.21 -30.40 31.55
CA ARG A 464 -20.58 -31.63 31.02
C ARG A 464 -19.71 -31.26 29.83
N LEU A 465 -18.43 -31.59 29.92
CA LEU A 465 -17.47 -31.42 28.84
C LEU A 465 -17.09 -32.79 28.26
N GLN A 466 -17.17 -32.92 26.95
CA GLN A 466 -16.65 -34.06 26.21
C GLN A 466 -15.30 -33.68 25.60
N VAL A 467 -14.28 -34.50 25.82
CA VAL A 467 -12.98 -34.39 25.15
C VAL A 467 -12.80 -35.63 24.30
N THR A 468 -12.58 -35.45 22.99
CA THR A 468 -12.44 -36.54 22.04
C THR A 468 -11.12 -36.40 21.28
N PRO A 469 -10.10 -37.18 21.62
CA PRO A 469 -8.88 -37.31 20.84
C PRO A 469 -9.15 -37.81 19.41
N PRO A 470 -8.31 -37.46 18.42
CA PRO A 470 -8.38 -38.05 17.10
C PRO A 470 -8.13 -39.57 17.17
N ALA A 471 -8.85 -40.32 16.32
CA ALA A 471 -8.73 -41.77 16.28
C ALA A 471 -7.28 -42.21 15.97
N GLY A 472 -6.79 -43.22 16.70
CA GLY A 472 -5.45 -43.78 16.47
C GLY A 472 -4.27 -42.99 17.04
N VAL A 473 -4.52 -41.84 17.69
CA VAL A 473 -3.46 -41.04 18.33
C VAL A 473 -3.50 -41.24 19.84
N ALA A 474 -2.41 -41.76 20.40
CA ALA A 474 -2.25 -41.89 21.84
C ALA A 474 -1.70 -40.58 22.41
N LEU A 475 -2.54 -39.84 23.14
CA LEU A 475 -2.17 -38.57 23.76
C LEU A 475 -1.88 -38.77 25.26
N ARG A 476 -0.82 -38.13 25.73
CA ARG A 476 -0.43 -38.07 27.14
C ARG A 476 -0.17 -36.64 27.53
N ASP A 477 -0.81 -36.21 28.61
CA ASP A 477 -0.75 -34.86 29.18
C ASP A 477 -0.89 -33.78 28.10
N TRP A 478 -1.73 -34.04 27.10
CA TRP A 478 -1.89 -33.18 25.94
C TRP A 478 -2.74 -31.96 26.30
N PRO A 479 -2.43 -30.76 25.77
CA PRO A 479 -3.21 -29.57 26.05
C PRO A 479 -4.67 -29.72 25.61
N VAL A 480 -5.58 -29.34 26.50
CA VAL A 480 -6.99 -29.09 26.20
C VAL A 480 -7.24 -27.61 26.39
N THR A 481 -7.78 -26.95 25.37
CA THR A 481 -8.07 -25.50 25.39
C THR A 481 -9.40 -25.26 24.70
N GLY A 482 -10.31 -24.52 25.34
CA GLY A 482 -11.54 -24.09 24.66
C GLY A 482 -12.43 -23.18 25.50
N GLY A 483 -13.36 -22.53 24.82
CA GLY A 483 -14.36 -21.67 25.45
C GLY A 483 -15.55 -22.50 25.96
N VAL A 484 -15.94 -22.26 27.21
CA VAL A 484 -17.18 -22.77 27.79
C VAL A 484 -18.15 -21.61 28.00
N PRO A 485 -19.34 -21.66 27.40
CA PRO A 485 -20.33 -20.59 27.52
C PRO A 485 -21.10 -20.70 28.84
N PHE A 486 -21.56 -19.56 29.35
CA PHE A 486 -22.44 -19.51 30.52
C PHE A 486 -23.63 -18.57 30.26
N PRO A 487 -24.85 -18.96 30.69
CA PRO A 487 -26.00 -18.07 30.61
C PRO A 487 -25.77 -16.79 31.42
N ARG A 488 -26.46 -15.73 31.00
CA ARG A 488 -26.44 -14.43 31.68
C ARG A 488 -26.81 -14.58 33.17
N GLY A 489 -25.99 -14.00 34.04
CA GLY A 489 -26.17 -14.01 35.50
C GLY A 489 -25.74 -15.29 36.22
N VAL A 490 -25.26 -16.32 35.50
CA VAL A 490 -24.97 -17.64 36.12
C VAL A 490 -23.57 -17.72 36.73
N LEU A 491 -22.54 -17.31 35.98
CA LEU A 491 -21.15 -17.35 36.44
C LEU A 491 -20.61 -15.94 36.61
N GLY A 492 -20.21 -15.57 37.81
CA GLY A 492 -19.67 -14.26 38.11
C GLY A 492 -18.17 -14.13 37.87
N SER A 493 -17.42 -15.15 38.28
CA SER A 493 -15.96 -15.22 38.22
C SER A 493 -15.49 -16.61 37.84
N THR A 494 -14.42 -16.71 37.05
CA THR A 494 -13.80 -18.01 36.74
C THR A 494 -13.12 -18.63 37.96
N ALA A 495 -12.89 -17.88 39.05
CA ALA A 495 -12.40 -18.42 40.31
C ALA A 495 -13.38 -19.41 40.99
N SER A 496 -14.66 -19.36 40.61
CA SER A 496 -15.68 -20.33 41.06
C SER A 496 -15.59 -21.67 40.33
N LEU A 497 -14.79 -21.79 39.27
CA LEU A 497 -14.71 -22.99 38.43
C LEU A 497 -13.74 -24.04 39.00
N HIS A 498 -14.14 -25.31 38.93
CA HIS A 498 -13.25 -26.43 39.14
C HIS A 498 -13.63 -27.62 38.26
N LEU A 499 -12.62 -28.38 37.84
CA LEU A 499 -12.77 -29.48 36.90
C LEU A 499 -12.62 -30.82 37.63
N ARG A 500 -13.50 -31.78 37.33
CA ARG A 500 -13.35 -33.17 37.75
C ARG A 500 -13.40 -34.09 36.55
N ASP A 501 -12.63 -35.17 36.60
CA ASP A 501 -12.75 -36.24 35.60
C ASP A 501 -13.97 -37.14 35.87
N ALA A 502 -14.18 -38.13 35.01
CA ALA A 502 -15.26 -39.11 35.13
C ALA A 502 -15.20 -39.97 36.41
N ALA A 503 -14.03 -40.09 37.05
CA ALA A 503 -13.88 -40.77 38.33
C ALA A 503 -14.17 -39.84 39.53
N GLY A 504 -14.46 -38.56 39.26
CA GLY A 504 -14.72 -37.53 40.27
C GLY A 504 -13.45 -36.92 40.86
N ALA A 505 -12.27 -37.29 40.38
CA ALA A 505 -11.01 -36.74 40.86
C ALA A 505 -10.82 -35.30 40.35
N LEU A 506 -10.30 -34.44 41.22
CA LEU A 506 -10.06 -33.04 40.90
C LEU A 506 -8.90 -32.91 39.91
N GLN A 507 -9.10 -32.14 38.86
CA GLN A 507 -8.10 -31.91 37.81
C GLN A 507 -7.59 -30.46 37.86
N PRO A 508 -6.28 -30.24 37.58
CA PRO A 508 -5.75 -28.89 37.43
C PRO A 508 -6.49 -28.12 36.33
N LEU A 509 -6.98 -26.93 36.66
CA LEU A 509 -7.73 -26.06 35.78
C LEU A 509 -7.13 -24.66 35.81
N GLN A 510 -6.85 -24.14 34.62
CA GLN A 510 -6.61 -22.73 34.39
C GLN A 510 -7.81 -22.16 33.65
N ALA A 511 -8.31 -21.00 34.09
CA ALA A 511 -9.46 -20.37 33.47
C ALA A 511 -9.32 -18.85 33.44
N SER A 512 -9.76 -18.24 32.33
CA SER A 512 -9.82 -16.79 32.12
C SER A 512 -11.15 -16.40 31.47
N VAL A 513 -11.54 -15.14 31.60
CA VAL A 513 -12.77 -14.61 30.99
C VAL A 513 -12.42 -14.12 29.59
N SER A 514 -13.03 -14.67 28.55
CA SER A 514 -12.86 -14.18 27.17
C SER A 514 -13.93 -13.17 26.78
N SER A 515 -15.12 -13.21 27.39
CA SER A 515 -16.13 -12.16 27.25
C SER A 515 -17.14 -12.18 28.39
N ARG A 516 -17.82 -11.04 28.60
CA ARG A 516 -18.86 -10.84 29.60
C ARG A 516 -20.18 -10.41 28.97
N TRP A 517 -21.28 -10.69 29.65
CA TRP A 517 -22.58 -10.09 29.40
C TRP A 517 -22.62 -8.64 29.90
N GLN A 518 -23.64 -7.89 29.50
CA GLN A 518 -23.82 -6.49 29.92
C GLN A 518 -23.98 -6.31 31.45
N ASP A 519 -24.40 -7.35 32.18
CA ASP A 519 -24.49 -7.33 33.64
C ASP A 519 -23.18 -7.73 34.35
N GLY A 520 -22.09 -7.89 33.60
CA GLY A 520 -20.77 -8.27 34.11
C GLY A 520 -20.57 -9.77 34.33
N SER A 521 -21.61 -10.59 34.24
CA SER A 521 -21.46 -12.06 34.32
C SER A 521 -20.64 -12.60 33.14
N VAL A 522 -19.94 -13.71 33.36
CA VAL A 522 -19.11 -14.37 32.35
C VAL A 522 -20.01 -14.91 31.25
N LYS A 523 -19.76 -14.50 29.99
CA LYS A 523 -20.43 -15.05 28.81
C LYS A 523 -19.65 -16.24 28.26
N TRP A 524 -18.33 -16.10 28.15
CA TRP A 524 -17.41 -17.16 27.76
C TRP A 524 -16.23 -17.23 28.73
N ALA A 525 -15.98 -18.42 29.27
CA ALA A 525 -14.78 -18.75 30.02
C ALA A 525 -13.84 -19.56 29.14
N LEU A 526 -12.61 -19.09 28.93
CA LEU A 526 -11.56 -19.89 28.32
C LEU A 526 -10.97 -20.81 29.40
N ILE A 527 -10.95 -22.12 29.15
CA ILE A 527 -10.37 -23.11 30.05
C ILE A 527 -9.19 -23.81 29.41
N ASP A 528 -8.16 -24.08 30.22
CA ASP A 528 -6.98 -24.85 29.87
C ASP A 528 -6.78 -25.97 30.91
N PHE A 529 -6.62 -27.21 30.44
CA PHE A 529 -6.27 -28.37 31.27
C PHE A 529 -5.52 -29.44 30.46
N ARG A 530 -5.25 -30.61 31.06
CA ARG A 530 -4.52 -31.72 30.44
C ARG A 530 -5.40 -32.94 30.25
N HIS A 531 -5.19 -33.66 29.15
CA HIS A 531 -5.88 -34.92 28.88
C HIS A 531 -4.90 -36.03 28.46
N SER A 532 -5.21 -37.24 28.93
CA SER A 532 -4.45 -38.46 28.64
C SER A 532 -5.42 -39.58 28.30
N GLY A 533 -5.12 -40.35 27.25
CA GLY A 533 -5.88 -41.53 26.88
C GLY A 533 -6.99 -41.29 25.84
N PRO A 534 -8.05 -42.12 25.83
CA PRO A 534 -9.15 -42.05 24.87
C PRO A 534 -10.18 -40.98 25.25
N ALA A 535 -11.24 -40.88 24.44
CA ALA A 535 -12.35 -39.95 24.71
C ALA A 535 -12.91 -40.09 26.13
N ALA A 536 -13.10 -38.96 26.81
CA ALA A 536 -13.52 -38.90 28.20
C ALA A 536 -14.47 -37.73 28.46
N THR A 537 -15.19 -37.81 29.57
CA THR A 537 -16.05 -36.72 30.08
C THR A 537 -15.42 -36.06 31.30
N TYR A 538 -15.68 -34.77 31.43
CA TYR A 538 -15.29 -33.95 32.58
C TYR A 538 -16.47 -33.12 33.09
N ASP A 539 -16.49 -32.87 34.40
CA ASP A 539 -17.45 -32.02 35.08
C ASP A 539 -16.78 -30.68 35.37
N LEU A 540 -17.18 -29.62 34.66
CA LEU A 540 -16.83 -28.25 35.03
C LEU A 540 -17.89 -27.71 35.98
N ALA A 541 -17.61 -27.74 37.28
CA ALA A 541 -18.52 -27.28 38.31
C ALA A 541 -18.27 -25.80 38.65
N TYR A 542 -19.35 -25.10 39.01
CA TYR A 542 -19.35 -23.71 39.46
C TYR A 542 -20.26 -23.55 40.68
N GLY A 543 -20.05 -22.50 41.48
CA GLY A 543 -20.90 -22.20 42.62
C GLY A 543 -20.41 -21.02 43.48
N PRO A 544 -21.14 -20.72 44.58
CA PRO A 544 -20.81 -19.62 45.49
C PRO A 544 -19.54 -19.86 46.30
N THR A 545 -19.18 -21.12 46.51
CA THR A 545 -17.91 -21.47 47.16
C THR A 545 -16.78 -21.44 46.14
N PRO A 546 -15.64 -20.79 46.43
CA PRO A 546 -14.45 -20.86 45.60
C PRO A 546 -14.00 -22.29 45.33
N ALA A 547 -13.26 -22.49 44.24
CA ALA A 547 -12.70 -23.78 43.90
C ALA A 547 -11.84 -24.36 45.04
N PRO A 548 -11.82 -25.70 45.24
CA PRO A 548 -10.99 -26.34 46.26
C PRO A 548 -9.50 -26.00 46.10
N ALA A 549 -8.76 -25.90 47.21
CA ALA A 549 -7.31 -25.69 47.18
C ALA A 549 -6.60 -26.78 46.34
N GLY A 550 -5.67 -26.37 45.47
CA GLY A 550 -4.97 -27.27 44.54
C GLY A 550 -5.64 -27.46 43.18
N SER A 551 -6.86 -26.96 42.96
CA SER A 551 -7.51 -26.97 41.63
C SER A 551 -6.82 -26.06 40.61
N ARG A 552 -6.16 -24.99 41.08
CA ARG A 552 -5.57 -23.94 40.25
C ARG A 552 -4.06 -23.91 40.48
N PRO A 553 -3.24 -24.52 39.60
CA PRO A 553 -1.80 -24.49 39.74
C PRO A 553 -1.26 -23.05 39.69
N ALA A 554 -0.23 -22.76 40.48
CA ALA A 554 0.35 -21.42 40.56
C ALA A 554 1.10 -21.09 39.27
N ALA A 555 0.95 -19.85 38.79
CA ALA A 555 1.67 -19.37 37.62
C ALA A 555 3.19 -19.52 37.80
N PRO A 556 3.95 -19.80 36.73
CA PRO A 556 5.40 -19.92 36.82
C PRO A 556 6.03 -18.60 37.28
N SER A 557 6.99 -18.69 38.22
CA SER A 557 7.68 -17.53 38.81
C SER A 557 8.64 -16.83 37.82
N ALA A 558 9.03 -17.51 36.75
CA ALA A 558 9.91 -17.00 35.72
C ALA A 558 9.32 -17.30 34.34
N THR A 559 9.32 -16.29 33.46
CA THR A 559 8.91 -16.43 32.07
C THR A 559 10.13 -16.86 31.24
N PRO A 560 10.15 -18.08 30.68
CA PRO A 560 11.29 -18.52 29.91
C PRO A 560 11.40 -17.73 28.60
N ALA A 561 12.61 -17.23 28.29
CA ALA A 561 12.89 -16.57 27.02
C ALA A 561 12.54 -17.50 25.84
N THR A 562 11.98 -16.92 24.78
CA THR A 562 11.65 -17.66 23.55
C THR A 562 11.99 -16.80 22.36
N THR A 563 12.61 -17.41 21.37
CA THR A 563 12.67 -16.84 20.03
C THR A 563 11.73 -17.63 19.13
N LEU A 564 11.05 -16.95 18.21
CA LEU A 564 10.36 -17.57 17.09
C LEU A 564 11.33 -18.09 16.04
N GLY A 565 12.63 -17.83 16.19
CA GLY A 565 13.64 -18.03 15.16
C GLY A 565 13.66 -16.83 14.21
N ARG A 566 13.98 -17.04 12.93
CA ARG A 566 14.20 -15.97 11.96
C ARG A 566 13.25 -16.10 10.78
N LEU A 567 12.61 -14.99 10.41
CA LEU A 567 11.76 -14.89 9.23
C LEU A 567 12.51 -14.13 8.12
N GLN A 568 12.54 -14.70 6.92
CA GLN A 568 13.18 -14.12 5.74
C GLN A 568 12.24 -14.20 4.54
N LEU A 569 11.98 -13.07 3.90
CA LEU A 569 11.20 -12.95 2.67
C LEU A 569 12.10 -12.50 1.53
N THR A 570 11.93 -13.05 0.34
CA THR A 570 12.57 -12.57 -0.89
C THR A 570 11.48 -12.04 -1.81
N ASP A 571 11.57 -10.79 -2.26
CA ASP A 571 10.59 -10.19 -3.18
C ASP A 571 10.83 -10.60 -4.65
N ALA A 572 9.98 -10.13 -5.57
CA ALA A 572 10.13 -10.42 -7.00
C ALA A 572 11.40 -9.82 -7.65
N ALA A 573 12.02 -8.80 -7.04
CA ALA A 573 13.30 -8.25 -7.48
C ALA A 573 14.49 -9.08 -6.96
N GLY A 574 14.27 -10.01 -6.03
CA GLY A 574 15.30 -10.80 -5.36
C GLY A 574 15.91 -10.10 -4.14
N LYS A 575 15.23 -9.10 -3.59
CA LYS A 575 15.63 -8.39 -2.40
C LYS A 575 15.14 -9.12 -1.15
N ASP A 576 16.02 -9.26 -0.17
CA ASP A 576 15.74 -9.99 1.06
C ASP A 576 15.29 -9.06 2.18
N PHE A 577 14.24 -9.46 2.90
CA PHE A 577 13.68 -8.77 4.05
C PHE A 577 13.70 -9.70 5.27
N THR A 578 13.99 -9.16 6.45
CA THR A 578 14.02 -9.91 7.71
C THR A 578 13.13 -9.28 8.76
N ALA A 579 12.60 -10.10 9.66
CA ALA A 579 11.75 -9.61 10.75
C ALA A 579 12.49 -8.66 11.70
N GLU A 580 11.92 -7.48 11.88
CA GLU A 580 12.21 -6.53 12.95
C GLU A 580 11.03 -6.51 13.92
N VAL A 581 11.29 -6.82 15.20
CA VAL A 581 10.28 -6.86 16.26
C VAL A 581 9.99 -5.44 16.73
N GLN A 582 8.73 -5.03 16.69
CA GLN A 582 8.30 -3.70 17.15
C GLN A 582 7.61 -3.77 18.52
N ALA A 583 6.83 -4.82 18.77
CA ALA A 583 6.09 -4.99 20.02
C ALA A 583 6.07 -6.45 20.48
N GLY A 584 5.98 -6.65 21.79
CA GLY A 584 5.82 -7.96 22.41
C GLY A 584 5.18 -7.86 23.80
N THR A 585 4.22 -8.74 24.08
CA THR A 585 3.46 -8.77 25.33
C THR A 585 3.31 -10.20 25.83
N LEU A 586 3.27 -10.35 27.17
CA LEU A 586 2.87 -11.60 27.81
C LEU A 586 1.36 -11.55 28.00
N GLU A 587 0.61 -12.14 27.06
CA GLU A 587 -0.86 -12.14 27.05
C GLU A 587 -1.46 -13.06 28.12
N THR A 588 -0.81 -14.20 28.38
CA THR A 588 -1.25 -15.14 29.41
C THR A 588 -0.04 -15.67 30.17
N ASN A 589 -0.02 -15.51 31.50
CA ASN A 589 0.97 -16.12 32.38
C ASN A 589 0.35 -17.23 33.23
N GLY A 590 0.11 -18.38 32.63
CA GLY A 590 -0.59 -19.49 33.26
C GLY A 590 0.28 -20.74 33.45
N ALA A 591 -0.06 -21.55 34.44
CA ALA A 591 0.67 -22.77 34.78
C ALA A 591 0.40 -23.95 33.82
N LEU A 592 -0.72 -23.91 33.09
CA LEU A 592 -1.08 -24.94 32.10
C LEU A 592 -0.91 -24.42 30.67
N ARG A 593 -1.06 -23.11 30.47
CA ARG A 593 -0.75 -22.43 29.21
C ARG A 593 -0.20 -21.05 29.49
N LEU A 594 0.89 -20.72 28.79
CA LEU A 594 1.51 -19.40 28.77
C LEU A 594 1.56 -18.91 27.32
N GLU A 595 1.29 -17.63 27.08
CA GLU A 595 1.17 -17.07 25.73
C GLU A 595 1.90 -15.73 25.63
N HIS A 596 2.83 -15.65 24.68
CA HIS A 596 3.46 -14.39 24.26
C HIS A 596 2.92 -13.99 22.90
N ALA A 597 2.47 -12.76 22.76
CA ALA A 597 2.17 -12.16 21.47
C ALA A 597 3.29 -11.19 21.07
N GLY A 598 3.51 -11.02 19.77
CA GLY A 598 4.43 -10.02 19.24
C GLY A 598 4.07 -9.65 17.82
N SER A 599 4.56 -8.49 17.38
CA SER A 599 4.35 -7.99 16.03
C SER A 599 5.55 -7.19 15.54
N GLY A 600 5.63 -7.01 14.23
CA GLY A 600 6.74 -6.30 13.61
C GLY A 600 6.61 -6.20 12.10
N SER A 601 7.71 -5.82 11.46
CA SER A 601 7.80 -5.64 10.01
C SER A 601 8.93 -6.45 9.41
N LEU A 602 8.78 -6.85 8.15
CA LEU A 602 9.83 -7.41 7.32
C LEU A 602 10.54 -6.26 6.61
N VAL A 603 11.78 -6.01 7.02
CA VAL A 603 12.60 -4.87 6.60
C VAL A 603 13.87 -5.30 5.89
N ASN A 604 14.31 -4.51 4.93
CA ASN A 604 15.61 -4.65 4.28
C ASN A 604 16.64 -3.71 4.95
N PRO A 605 17.95 -4.01 4.90
CA PRO A 605 18.99 -3.11 5.42
C PRO A 605 18.99 -1.67 4.87
N ASP A 606 18.37 -1.42 3.72
CA ASP A 606 18.19 -0.06 3.18
C ASP A 606 17.01 0.73 3.80
N GLY A 607 16.32 0.13 4.77
CA GLY A 607 15.19 0.72 5.50
C GLY A 607 13.82 0.50 4.84
N SER A 608 13.77 -0.08 3.64
CA SER A 608 12.47 -0.40 3.03
C SER A 608 11.75 -1.55 3.77
N ARG A 609 10.42 -1.45 3.82
CA ARG A 609 9.50 -2.46 4.36
C ARG A 609 8.77 -3.17 3.22
N CYS A 610 8.43 -4.43 3.41
CA CYS A 610 7.62 -5.19 2.46
C CYS A 610 6.29 -5.70 3.05
N PHE A 611 6.34 -6.37 4.20
CA PHE A 611 5.16 -6.95 4.88
C PHE A 611 5.26 -6.71 6.38
N ALA A 612 4.13 -6.77 7.09
CA ALA A 612 4.08 -6.90 8.54
C ALA A 612 3.86 -8.36 8.95
N TYR A 613 4.11 -8.64 10.23
CA TYR A 613 3.78 -9.92 10.83
C TYR A 613 3.23 -9.76 12.24
N GLU A 614 2.37 -10.70 12.62
CA GLU A 614 1.95 -10.92 14.01
C GLU A 614 2.28 -12.36 14.38
N ALA A 615 2.66 -12.60 15.62
CA ALA A 615 2.95 -13.94 16.09
C ALA A 615 2.45 -14.16 17.52
N SER A 616 1.90 -15.35 17.78
CA SER A 616 1.59 -15.84 19.11
C SER A 616 2.35 -17.13 19.39
N LEU A 617 3.07 -17.17 20.51
CA LEU A 617 3.78 -18.32 21.04
C LEU A 617 3.07 -18.85 22.28
N GLN A 618 2.42 -19.99 22.14
CA GLN A 618 1.74 -20.70 23.20
C GLN A 618 2.62 -21.85 23.71
N ARG A 619 3.06 -21.72 24.95
CA ARG A 619 3.81 -22.75 25.67
C ARG A 619 2.90 -23.48 26.64
N TYR A 620 3.22 -24.76 26.83
CA TYR A 620 2.47 -25.64 27.71
C TYR A 620 3.38 -26.15 28.83
N PRO A 621 3.49 -25.42 29.96
CA PRO A 621 4.41 -25.79 31.04
C PRO A 621 4.18 -27.22 31.54
N GLY A 622 5.27 -27.90 31.89
CA GLY A 622 5.28 -29.32 32.22
C GLY A 622 5.29 -30.27 31.02
N THR A 623 5.27 -29.73 29.80
CA THR A 623 5.37 -30.50 28.54
C THR A 623 6.43 -29.87 27.62
N PRO A 624 6.96 -30.59 26.62
CA PRO A 624 7.91 -30.01 25.66
C PRO A 624 7.23 -29.16 24.58
N TRP A 625 5.90 -29.05 24.59
CA TRP A 625 5.16 -28.53 23.45
C TRP A 625 5.12 -27.00 23.43
N THR A 626 5.48 -26.46 22.28
CA THR A 626 5.24 -25.06 21.92
C THR A 626 4.43 -25.02 20.63
N ARG A 627 3.37 -24.21 20.63
CA ARG A 627 2.56 -23.90 19.45
C ARG A 627 2.83 -22.47 19.06
N ALA A 628 3.14 -22.24 17.79
CA ALA A 628 3.39 -20.93 17.22
C ALA A 628 2.34 -20.64 16.15
N LEU A 629 1.64 -19.52 16.28
CA LEU A 629 0.78 -18.95 15.26
C LEU A 629 1.54 -17.77 14.64
N LEU A 630 1.83 -17.83 13.35
CA LEU A 630 2.50 -16.74 12.63
C LEU A 630 1.57 -16.22 11.53
N THR A 631 1.13 -14.97 11.68
CA THR A 631 0.34 -14.25 10.68
C THR A 631 1.25 -13.35 9.86
N ILE A 632 1.17 -13.48 8.55
CA ILE A 632 1.81 -12.57 7.60
C ILE A 632 0.75 -11.61 7.07
N VAL A 633 1.08 -10.33 7.01
CA VAL A 633 0.19 -9.22 6.64
C VAL A 633 0.80 -8.47 5.46
N ASN A 634 0.12 -8.43 4.32
CA ASN A 634 0.52 -7.56 3.22
C ASN A 634 0.05 -6.12 3.49
N ASP A 635 0.84 -5.35 4.21
CA ASP A 635 0.61 -3.93 4.50
C ASP A 635 1.33 -2.99 3.52
N ALA A 636 1.90 -3.52 2.43
CA ALA A 636 2.47 -2.69 1.36
C ALA A 636 1.38 -1.85 0.69
N ASP A 637 1.62 -0.55 0.58
CA ASP A 637 0.68 0.46 0.07
C ASP A 637 1.04 1.02 -1.30
N ALA A 638 2.25 0.74 -1.79
CA ALA A 638 2.72 1.19 -3.09
C ALA A 638 1.94 0.59 -4.28
N ALA A 639 1.27 -0.56 -4.10
CA ALA A 639 0.50 -1.23 -5.14
C ALA A 639 -0.63 -2.07 -4.57
N GLU A 640 -1.69 -2.29 -5.36
CA GLU A 640 -2.79 -3.20 -4.98
C GLU A 640 -2.31 -4.65 -4.78
N PHE A 641 -1.25 -5.04 -5.49
CA PHE A 641 -0.65 -6.37 -5.41
C PHE A 641 0.85 -6.28 -5.19
N THR A 642 1.35 -7.14 -4.32
CA THR A 642 2.78 -7.34 -4.07
C THR A 642 3.14 -8.76 -4.46
N THR A 643 4.11 -8.91 -5.36
CA THR A 643 4.61 -10.22 -5.79
C THR A 643 5.91 -10.53 -5.08
N VAL A 644 5.99 -11.71 -4.47
CA VAL A 644 7.17 -12.19 -3.74
C VAL A 644 7.63 -13.54 -4.26
N GLU A 645 8.93 -13.82 -4.15
CA GLU A 645 9.52 -15.09 -4.60
C GLU A 645 9.39 -16.15 -3.51
N SER A 646 9.66 -15.81 -2.25
CA SER A 646 9.62 -16.80 -1.16
C SER A 646 9.49 -16.21 0.23
N LEU A 647 9.05 -17.03 1.18
CA LEU A 647 9.02 -16.75 2.61
C LEU A 647 9.47 -17.98 3.39
N ARG A 648 10.57 -17.81 4.12
CA ARG A 648 11.24 -18.85 4.91
C ARG A 648 11.21 -18.49 6.39
N TRP A 649 10.81 -19.44 7.21
CA TRP A 649 10.81 -19.34 8.66
C TRP A 649 11.76 -20.37 9.26
N GLU A 650 12.93 -19.90 9.70
CA GLU A 650 13.90 -20.69 10.45
C GLU A 650 13.43 -20.83 11.90
N LEU A 651 13.36 -22.06 12.40
CA LEU A 651 12.81 -22.42 13.69
C LEU A 651 13.93 -22.85 14.65
N PRO A 652 13.80 -22.60 15.97
CA PRO A 652 14.78 -23.01 16.99
C PRO A 652 14.71 -24.51 17.32
N ALA A 653 14.23 -25.35 16.40
CA ALA A 653 14.14 -26.80 16.56
C ALA A 653 15.24 -27.49 15.75
N THR A 654 15.85 -28.53 16.31
CA THR A 654 16.89 -29.33 15.66
C THR A 654 16.48 -30.79 15.56
N ALA A 655 16.98 -31.50 14.55
CA ALA A 655 16.81 -32.94 14.41
C ALA A 655 18.19 -33.65 14.37
N PRO A 656 18.28 -34.92 14.84
CA PRO A 656 19.55 -35.67 14.80
C PRO A 656 20.10 -35.89 13.39
N ALA A 657 19.22 -35.97 12.39
CA ALA A 657 19.56 -36.18 10.99
C ALA A 657 18.79 -35.20 10.11
N ALA A 658 19.39 -34.88 8.95
CA ALA A 658 18.73 -34.05 7.95
C ALA A 658 17.58 -34.82 7.29
N ALA A 659 16.42 -34.20 7.19
CA ALA A 659 15.25 -34.73 6.51
C ALA A 659 14.45 -33.58 5.89
N PHE A 660 13.65 -33.86 4.86
CA PHE A 660 12.81 -32.85 4.23
C PHE A 660 11.49 -33.45 3.73
N VAL A 661 10.50 -32.58 3.57
CA VAL A 661 9.30 -32.81 2.78
C VAL A 661 8.96 -31.55 1.98
N ARG A 662 8.57 -31.74 0.71
CA ARG A 662 8.13 -30.69 -0.22
C ARG A 662 6.77 -31.03 -0.76
N GLN A 663 5.79 -30.16 -0.56
CA GLN A 663 4.42 -30.32 -1.03
C GLN A 663 4.02 -29.06 -1.78
N HIS A 664 4.27 -29.04 -3.09
CA HIS A 664 3.96 -27.89 -3.95
C HIS A 664 2.56 -27.95 -4.59
N ARG A 665 1.88 -29.10 -4.48
CA ARG A 665 0.52 -29.36 -4.98
C ARG A 665 -0.31 -30.09 -3.93
N ASP A 666 -1.63 -30.05 -4.05
CA ASP A 666 -2.56 -30.67 -3.10
C ASP A 666 -2.57 -32.22 -3.14
N ASP A 667 -1.95 -32.80 -4.16
CA ASP A 667 -2.01 -34.23 -4.48
C ASP A 667 -0.65 -34.90 -4.67
N GLN A 668 0.45 -34.19 -4.47
CA GLN A 668 1.81 -34.75 -4.54
C GLN A 668 2.77 -34.10 -3.53
N TYR A 669 3.60 -34.94 -2.89
CA TYR A 669 4.77 -34.51 -2.14
C TYR A 669 6.01 -35.35 -2.47
N GLN A 670 7.19 -34.74 -2.27
CA GLN A 670 8.50 -35.40 -2.28
C GLN A 670 9.10 -35.35 -0.88
N SER A 671 9.76 -36.41 -0.41
CA SER A 671 10.38 -36.40 0.92
C SER A 671 11.64 -37.25 1.00
N SER A 672 12.44 -37.04 2.05
CA SER A 672 13.58 -37.90 2.37
C SER A 672 13.19 -39.35 2.71
N SER A 673 11.91 -39.60 3.01
CA SER A 673 11.36 -40.94 3.31
C SER A 673 10.57 -41.57 2.14
N GLY A 674 10.61 -40.94 0.96
CA GLY A 674 9.87 -41.37 -0.23
C GLY A 674 8.68 -40.46 -0.55
N ASP A 675 8.17 -40.59 -1.77
CA ASP A 675 7.15 -39.70 -2.32
C ASP A 675 5.73 -40.21 -2.02
N GLY A 676 4.75 -39.32 -2.09
CA GLY A 676 3.36 -39.68 -1.90
C GLY A 676 2.40 -38.59 -2.35
N ARG A 677 1.13 -38.69 -1.93
CA ARG A 677 0.09 -37.74 -2.35
C ARG A 677 -0.07 -36.55 -1.40
N ARG A 678 -0.36 -36.83 -0.13
CA ARG A 678 -0.69 -35.81 0.88
C ARG A 678 0.13 -36.06 2.13
N TRP A 679 1.09 -35.20 2.41
CA TRP A 679 1.85 -35.29 3.64
C TRP A 679 0.99 -34.78 4.79
N SER A 680 0.80 -35.65 5.79
CA SER A 680 0.12 -35.32 7.03
C SER A 680 0.95 -35.88 8.17
N GLY A 681 1.49 -35.01 9.01
CA GLY A 681 2.32 -35.46 10.13
C GLY A 681 3.50 -34.55 10.42
N PRO A 682 4.22 -34.86 11.50
CA PRO A 682 5.45 -34.18 11.86
C PRO A 682 6.62 -34.61 10.97
N LEU A 683 7.62 -33.74 10.84
CA LEU A 683 8.97 -34.09 10.43
C LEU A 683 9.91 -33.80 11.61
N GLY A 684 10.42 -34.85 12.25
CA GLY A 684 11.23 -34.71 13.47
C GLY A 684 10.43 -34.02 14.59
N ALA A 685 10.98 -32.93 15.12
CA ALA A 685 10.39 -32.13 16.20
C ALA A 685 9.41 -31.03 15.73
N VAL A 686 9.13 -30.95 14.43
CA VAL A 686 8.29 -29.89 13.83
C VAL A 686 7.06 -30.51 13.19
N MET A 687 5.89 -29.96 13.47
CA MET A 687 4.64 -30.32 12.81
C MET A 687 3.92 -29.07 12.36
N VAL A 688 3.61 -28.96 11.07
CA VAL A 688 2.81 -27.87 10.52
C VAL A 688 1.38 -28.37 10.36
N ARG A 689 0.43 -27.64 10.94
CA ARG A 689 -0.99 -27.99 10.87
C ARG A 689 -1.49 -27.88 9.43
N ASP A 690 -2.28 -28.87 9.01
CA ASP A 690 -2.93 -28.88 7.69
C ASP A 690 -1.91 -28.67 6.53
N PHE A 691 -0.71 -29.30 6.62
CA PHE A 691 0.43 -29.07 5.72
C PHE A 691 0.06 -29.19 4.24
N TRP A 692 -0.52 -30.32 3.82
CA TRP A 692 -0.89 -30.51 2.42
C TRP A 692 -2.00 -29.58 1.94
N GLN A 693 -2.91 -29.15 2.82
CA GLN A 693 -3.97 -28.19 2.46
C GLN A 693 -3.44 -26.76 2.33
N ASN A 694 -2.29 -26.47 2.91
CA ASN A 694 -1.64 -25.17 2.85
C ASN A 694 -0.55 -25.09 1.77
N TYR A 695 -0.48 -26.08 0.87
CA TYR A 695 0.45 -26.09 -0.27
C TYR A 695 0.45 -24.75 -1.02
N PRO A 696 1.57 -24.38 -1.66
CA PRO A 696 2.88 -25.00 -1.55
C PRO A 696 3.56 -24.77 -0.17
N LEU A 697 4.21 -25.81 0.36
CA LEU A 697 5.04 -25.74 1.57
C LEU A 697 6.26 -26.67 1.46
N ASP A 698 7.40 -26.22 1.98
CA ASP A 698 8.53 -27.09 2.31
C ASP A 698 8.78 -27.10 3.82
N LEU A 699 9.21 -28.25 4.33
CA LEU A 699 9.69 -28.39 5.70
C LEU A 699 11.01 -29.17 5.68
N GLU A 700 12.03 -28.56 6.27
CA GLU A 700 13.38 -29.11 6.39
C GLU A 700 13.75 -29.15 7.86
N VAL A 701 14.34 -30.26 8.30
CA VAL A 701 14.89 -30.40 9.65
C VAL A 701 16.30 -30.94 9.58
N GLY A 702 17.16 -30.58 10.52
CA GLY A 702 18.50 -31.13 10.61
C GLY A 702 19.28 -30.67 11.83
N PRO A 703 20.56 -31.08 11.93
CA PRO A 703 21.40 -30.76 13.08
C PRO A 703 21.71 -29.26 13.23
N GLN A 704 21.70 -28.53 12.10
CA GLN A 704 21.99 -27.09 12.07
C GLN A 704 20.73 -26.21 12.29
N GLY A 705 19.55 -26.82 12.39
CA GLY A 705 18.27 -26.12 12.55
C GLY A 705 17.18 -26.74 11.69
N SER A 706 15.99 -26.17 11.82
CA SER A 706 14.82 -26.52 11.01
C SER A 706 14.26 -25.28 10.33
N ALA A 707 13.61 -25.44 9.19
CA ALA A 707 12.96 -24.35 8.48
C ALA A 707 11.65 -24.81 7.86
N VAL A 708 10.63 -23.95 7.96
CA VAL A 708 9.40 -24.06 7.17
C VAL A 708 9.45 -23.00 6.09
N TRP A 709 9.32 -23.41 4.84
CA TRP A 709 9.07 -22.49 3.74
C TRP A 709 7.57 -22.34 3.58
N LEU A 710 7.05 -21.22 4.08
CA LEU A 710 5.63 -20.88 4.04
C LEU A 710 5.17 -20.51 2.63
N TRP A 711 6.11 -19.96 1.86
CA TRP A 711 6.06 -19.76 0.41
C TRP A 711 7.41 -20.26 -0.14
N PRO A 712 7.54 -21.56 -0.51
CA PRO A 712 8.80 -22.10 -1.02
C PRO A 712 9.16 -21.50 -2.37
N ARG A 713 10.45 -21.54 -2.71
CA ARG A 713 10.91 -21.13 -4.04
C ARG A 713 10.42 -22.12 -5.09
N LEU A 714 9.52 -21.67 -5.95
CA LEU A 714 9.00 -22.44 -7.06
C LEU A 714 9.79 -22.14 -8.33
N ARG A 715 9.93 -23.12 -9.21
CA ARG A 715 10.43 -22.86 -10.56
C ARG A 715 9.34 -22.21 -11.40
N GLN A 716 9.73 -21.47 -12.44
CA GLN A 716 8.77 -20.86 -13.35
C GLN A 716 7.84 -21.90 -14.01
N ASP A 717 8.38 -23.05 -14.45
CA ASP A 717 7.61 -24.14 -15.07
C ASP A 717 6.68 -24.86 -14.08
N GLU A 718 6.96 -24.75 -12.79
CA GLU A 718 6.21 -25.41 -11.74
C GLU A 718 4.87 -24.73 -11.43
N VAL A 719 4.69 -23.47 -11.84
CA VAL A 719 3.43 -22.73 -11.65
C VAL A 719 2.54 -22.70 -12.90
N ASP A 720 3.05 -23.14 -14.05
CA ASP A 720 2.33 -23.10 -15.33
C ASP A 720 0.99 -23.87 -15.33
N TRP A 721 0.88 -24.91 -14.49
CA TRP A 721 -0.35 -25.70 -14.35
C TRP A 721 -1.53 -24.90 -13.78
N ALA A 722 -1.24 -23.86 -12.99
CA ALA A 722 -2.25 -23.07 -12.34
C ALA A 722 -2.82 -21.98 -13.27
N ASN A 723 -2.04 -21.54 -14.26
CA ASN A 723 -2.37 -20.42 -15.15
C ASN A 723 -3.73 -20.61 -15.87
N GLY A 724 -4.65 -19.65 -15.70
CA GLY A 724 -5.98 -19.66 -16.31
C GLY A 724 -6.96 -20.67 -15.70
N THR A 725 -6.62 -21.25 -14.54
CA THR A 725 -7.47 -22.20 -13.81
C THR A 725 -7.93 -21.63 -12.47
N VAL A 726 -8.88 -22.30 -11.81
CA VAL A 726 -9.27 -21.89 -10.44
C VAL A 726 -8.10 -21.99 -9.46
N ASP A 727 -7.17 -22.92 -9.70
CA ASP A 727 -6.01 -23.12 -8.84
C ASP A 727 -4.97 -21.98 -8.96
N GLU A 728 -5.11 -21.11 -9.96
CA GLU A 728 -4.36 -19.84 -10.03
C GLU A 728 -4.56 -19.00 -8.78
N HIS A 729 -5.77 -19.03 -8.19
CA HIS A 729 -6.22 -18.12 -7.13
C HIS A 729 -6.96 -18.83 -5.98
N ARG A 730 -6.91 -20.17 -5.93
CA ARG A 730 -7.63 -20.97 -4.93
C ARG A 730 -7.09 -20.80 -3.51
N LEU A 731 -5.88 -20.25 -3.38
CA LEU A 731 -5.23 -19.95 -2.12
C LEU A 731 -5.37 -18.46 -1.81
N PHE A 732 -4.78 -17.98 -0.71
CA PHE A 732 -4.80 -16.55 -0.38
C PHE A 732 -3.84 -15.69 -1.25
N TYR A 733 -3.33 -16.23 -2.35
CA TYR A 733 -2.42 -15.57 -3.31
C TYR A 733 -2.63 -16.15 -4.71
N TRP A 734 -2.20 -15.39 -5.73
CA TRP A 734 -2.07 -15.91 -7.08
C TRP A 734 -0.67 -16.46 -7.36
N PHE A 735 -0.60 -17.49 -8.17
CA PHE A 735 0.67 -17.89 -8.78
C PHE A 735 1.00 -16.96 -9.95
N GLU A 736 2.11 -16.24 -9.85
CA GLU A 736 2.57 -15.30 -10.89
C GLU A 736 4.03 -15.58 -11.22
N PRO A 737 4.38 -15.95 -12.47
CA PRO A 737 5.77 -16.11 -12.88
C PRO A 737 6.61 -14.83 -12.66
N ILE A 738 7.89 -15.01 -12.32
CA ILE A 738 8.88 -13.93 -12.22
C ILE A 738 9.98 -14.21 -13.27
N PRO A 739 9.76 -13.84 -14.56
CA PRO A 739 10.65 -14.25 -15.65
C PRO A 739 12.10 -13.78 -15.48
N ALA A 740 12.29 -12.59 -14.92
CA ALA A 740 13.62 -12.03 -14.65
C ALA A 740 14.45 -12.90 -13.67
N ARG A 741 13.78 -13.74 -12.88
CA ARG A 741 14.40 -14.64 -11.89
C ARG A 741 14.28 -16.12 -12.26
N GLN A 742 13.62 -16.45 -13.38
CA GLN A 742 13.30 -17.83 -13.77
C GLN A 742 12.58 -18.61 -12.65
N ALA A 743 11.74 -17.92 -11.89
CA ALA A 743 11.05 -18.43 -10.71
C ALA A 743 9.53 -18.29 -10.83
N GLY A 744 8.80 -19.06 -10.02
CA GLY A 744 7.40 -18.80 -9.71
C GLY A 744 7.30 -17.81 -8.55
N GLY A 745 6.25 -17.01 -8.53
CA GLY A 745 5.99 -15.99 -7.51
C GLY A 745 4.61 -16.12 -6.92
N TYR A 746 4.45 -15.47 -5.77
CA TYR A 746 3.23 -15.37 -4.99
C TYR A 746 2.77 -13.92 -5.06
N LYS A 747 1.68 -13.67 -5.79
CA LYS A 747 1.07 -12.35 -5.89
C LYS A 747 0.00 -12.22 -4.83
N LEU A 748 0.19 -11.28 -3.91
CA LEU A 748 -0.68 -11.08 -2.75
C LEU A 748 -1.37 -9.73 -2.86
N ARG A 749 -2.65 -9.68 -2.55
CA ARG A 749 -3.39 -8.41 -2.48
C ARG A 749 -3.01 -7.63 -1.24
N GLN A 750 -2.95 -6.30 -1.34
CA GLN A 750 -2.85 -5.43 -0.17
C GLN A 750 -3.98 -5.74 0.83
N GLY A 751 -3.64 -5.76 2.12
CA GLY A 751 -4.54 -6.09 3.23
C GLY A 751 -4.77 -7.59 3.44
N MET A 752 -4.23 -8.46 2.58
CA MET A 752 -4.30 -9.90 2.78
C MET A 752 -3.54 -10.29 4.06
N THR A 753 -4.15 -11.19 4.84
CA THR A 753 -3.51 -11.80 6.01
C THR A 753 -3.64 -13.31 5.96
N LYS A 754 -2.57 -14.05 6.30
CA LYS A 754 -2.61 -15.51 6.43
C LYS A 754 -1.85 -15.97 7.67
N THR A 755 -2.50 -16.77 8.50
CA THR A 755 -1.93 -17.37 9.71
C THR A 755 -1.52 -18.82 9.45
N TYR A 756 -0.28 -19.13 9.81
CA TYR A 756 0.28 -20.47 9.82
C TYR A 756 0.42 -20.98 11.25
N GLU A 757 0.09 -22.25 11.48
CA GLU A 757 0.17 -22.88 12.80
C GLU A 757 1.23 -23.99 12.78
N VAL A 758 2.25 -23.84 13.64
CA VAL A 758 3.39 -24.76 13.77
C VAL A 758 3.52 -25.24 15.21
N TRP A 759 3.69 -26.54 15.38
CA TRP A 759 3.98 -27.19 16.65
C TRP A 759 5.44 -27.64 16.70
N LEU A 760 6.06 -27.40 17.85
CA LEU A 760 7.47 -27.70 18.13
C LEU A 760 7.57 -28.54 19.40
N GLY A 761 8.39 -29.60 19.37
CA GLY A 761 8.91 -30.24 20.57
C GLY A 761 10.23 -29.58 20.98
N ALA A 762 10.20 -28.78 22.06
CA ALA A 762 11.34 -27.99 22.51
C ALA A 762 12.54 -28.83 22.99
N ASP A 763 12.32 -30.10 23.34
CA ASP A 763 13.33 -31.09 23.70
C ASP A 763 13.72 -32.01 22.53
N GLY A 764 13.25 -31.70 21.32
CA GLY A 764 13.41 -32.54 20.12
C GLY A 764 12.36 -33.64 19.97
N ALA A 765 11.37 -33.75 20.88
CA ALA A 765 10.29 -34.72 20.76
C ALA A 765 9.39 -34.44 19.56
N THR A 766 8.88 -35.50 18.94
CA THR A 766 7.95 -35.41 17.82
C THR A 766 6.54 -35.07 18.31
N PRO A 767 5.92 -33.96 17.88
CA PRO A 767 4.54 -33.66 18.24
C PRO A 767 3.59 -34.76 17.75
N PRO A 768 2.79 -35.39 18.64
CA PRO A 768 1.83 -36.43 18.26
C PRO A 768 0.57 -35.88 17.59
N TYR A 769 0.30 -34.57 17.70
CA TYR A 769 -0.88 -33.92 17.16
C TYR A 769 -0.63 -32.42 16.88
N ASP A 770 -1.45 -31.83 16.00
CA ASP A 770 -1.23 -30.50 15.41
C ASP A 770 -2.11 -29.39 15.99
N ARG A 771 -2.83 -29.64 17.08
CA ARG A 771 -3.70 -28.67 17.76
C ARG A 771 -4.01 -29.09 19.20
N PRO A 772 -4.44 -28.17 20.09
CA PRO A 772 -4.98 -28.54 21.38
C PRO A 772 -6.27 -29.33 21.18
N LEU A 773 -6.61 -30.23 22.12
CA LEU A 773 -7.95 -30.80 22.14
C LEU A 773 -8.96 -29.75 22.58
N MET A 774 -10.19 -29.87 22.08
CA MET A 774 -11.28 -28.97 22.44
C MET A 774 -12.23 -29.65 23.42
N PRO A 775 -12.54 -29.02 24.57
CA PRO A 775 -13.63 -29.44 25.44
C PRO A 775 -14.97 -28.98 24.85
N VAL A 776 -15.89 -29.91 24.61
CA VAL A 776 -17.17 -29.64 23.96
C VAL A 776 -18.31 -29.78 24.96
N CYS A 777 -19.13 -28.73 25.10
CA CYS A 777 -20.37 -28.80 25.89
C CYS A 777 -21.44 -29.63 25.17
N THR A 778 -22.47 -30.08 25.88
CA THR A 778 -23.63 -30.67 25.22
C THR A 778 -24.31 -29.64 24.31
N PRO A 779 -24.90 -30.04 23.17
CA PRO A 779 -25.67 -29.13 22.32
C PRO A 779 -26.76 -28.37 23.09
N GLN A 780 -27.44 -29.05 24.03
CA GLN A 780 -28.44 -28.43 24.90
C GLN A 780 -27.85 -27.30 25.75
N TRP A 781 -26.64 -27.46 26.31
CA TRP A 781 -26.00 -26.39 27.09
C TRP A 781 -25.68 -25.16 26.23
N TYR A 782 -25.23 -25.36 24.99
CA TYR A 782 -25.03 -24.25 24.06
C TYR A 782 -26.34 -23.49 23.82
N ALA A 783 -27.44 -24.20 23.57
CA ALA A 783 -28.76 -23.60 23.39
C ALA A 783 -29.23 -22.85 24.66
N ASP A 784 -29.20 -23.51 25.82
CA ASP A 784 -29.66 -22.95 27.10
C ASP A 784 -28.83 -21.73 27.55
N SER A 785 -27.57 -21.65 27.13
CA SER A 785 -26.69 -20.53 27.43
C SER A 785 -27.04 -19.24 26.68
N MET A 786 -27.80 -19.33 25.58
CA MET A 786 -28.20 -18.19 24.74
C MET A 786 -27.04 -17.36 24.18
N VAL A 787 -25.80 -17.87 24.21
CA VAL A 787 -24.60 -17.10 23.81
C VAL A 787 -24.55 -16.76 22.33
N PHE A 788 -25.24 -17.56 21.51
CA PHE A 788 -25.42 -17.38 20.07
C PHE A 788 -26.78 -16.76 19.69
N GLY A 789 -27.55 -16.26 20.67
CA GLY A 789 -28.92 -15.77 20.47
C GLY A 789 -29.97 -16.86 20.66
N GLU A 790 -31.22 -16.55 20.30
CA GLU A 790 -32.31 -17.53 20.18
C GLU A 790 -32.00 -18.42 18.96
N LEU A 791 -31.54 -19.65 19.22
CA LEU A 791 -31.25 -20.67 18.20
C LEU A 791 -32.49 -21.51 17.86
#